data_AF-A0A1B7VYA8-F1
#
_entry.id   AF-A0A1B7VYA8-F1
#
_cell.length_a   1.000
_cell.length_b   1.000
_cell.length_c   1.000
_cell.angle_alpha   90.00
_cell.angle_beta   90.00
_cell.angle_gamma   90.00
#
_symmetry.space_group_name_H-M   'P 1'
#
loop_
_entity.id
_entity.type
_entity.pdbx_description
1 polymer ?
#
loop_
_entity_poly.entity_id
_entity_poly.type
_entity_poly.pdbx_seq_one_letter_code
_entity_poly.pdbx_strand_id
1 'polypeptide(L)'
;MVNSRLVATLYVNPVTGKDTNNGSRPAPFKSMTCALKKAKTSTIIQLAKGTYSTANGEIFPLVISPGVLVVGNEANKGEEIIISGSGEYQSPSFGAQNITLLLLGDASLLGVTVINPATKGTGLWIESSIPTVANSTFKNCTREGIFTTGNAKPGIVDNLFINNKTGGLVIAKNSKGEVLRNVFENNPLGIAVSDFAAPLIANNRLSANGTAIALSRGAKPVLRRNLIAGNTQGGLSIAGNAIPDLGSPQDPADNIFREQGKFDLQNVTDQKITSVGNQLSITQVIGAIDLLAATADTPSQTGISSRFADLEGHWAAAFVEALVSKGFIGGFPDGTFQPATPITRAQYAALMTKTFELPESKQLDQFKDVKSDFWAAKAIASTADRGFLKGFPDGTFRPSNNITKIQALVSIVNGLNLSGGNPNVLMVYRDRAQIPSYATNATTVATQKLLVVNYPQVDQLEPLREITRAEVAVLIYQALVATGLENPLPSAYIVKPETEIPSFSDIVGHWAEPFIRALVSMNLTQGFADGTYQPDQVMSRAQYTALIAAAFNPPAKRPSPEFTDIAKDFWAANAIEIAARGGFVGGFSDRTFRPTQNVQRLQVIVSLVNGLGLAVTELPATAPRHQKTLTYIDEDKIPEYARTAVTIATQQRIIVNYPDPNLLAPTREATRAEVAAMVYQALVASQRTKVINSPYVILHISN
;
A
#
# COMPACT_ATOMS: atom_id res chain seq x y z
N MET A 1 -6.31 4.29 36.54
CA MET A 1 -7.54 3.73 35.95
C MET A 1 -7.90 4.54 34.71
N VAL A 2 -7.44 4.10 33.54
CA VAL A 2 -7.84 4.67 32.25
C VAL A 2 -8.92 3.75 31.71
N ASN A 3 -10.09 4.31 31.45
CA ASN A 3 -11.32 3.60 31.15
C ASN A 3 -11.26 3.08 29.69
N SER A 4 -10.66 1.90 29.49
CA SER A 4 -10.66 1.16 28.23
C SER A 4 -12.08 0.66 27.94
N ARG A 5 -12.89 1.49 27.27
CA ARG A 5 -14.19 1.07 26.76
C ARG A 5 -13.96 -0.01 25.69
N LEU A 6 -14.34 -1.25 26.00
CA LEU A 6 -14.43 -2.34 25.03
C LEU A 6 -15.26 -1.87 23.82
N VAL A 7 -14.68 -1.94 22.63
CA VAL A 7 -15.42 -1.83 21.36
C VAL A 7 -16.25 -3.10 21.23
N ALA A 8 -17.57 -2.99 21.30
CA ALA A 8 -18.47 -4.14 21.18
C ALA A 8 -18.67 -4.50 19.69
N THR A 9 -18.58 -5.79 19.35
CA THR A 9 -18.88 -6.29 18.00
C THR A 9 -20.21 -7.04 18.01
N LEU A 10 -21.15 -6.60 17.17
CA LEU A 10 -22.42 -7.26 16.90
C LEU A 10 -22.35 -7.97 15.55
N TYR A 11 -22.72 -9.24 15.50
CA TYR A 11 -22.75 -10.03 14.28
C TYR A 11 -24.17 -10.10 13.73
N VAL A 12 -24.30 -9.93 12.42
CA VAL A 12 -25.57 -10.01 11.70
C VAL A 12 -25.46 -11.02 10.58
N ASN A 13 -26.43 -11.94 10.49
CA ASN A 13 -26.52 -12.91 9.42
C ASN A 13 -27.99 -13.04 8.97
N PRO A 14 -28.33 -12.60 7.74
CA PRO A 14 -29.72 -12.53 7.29
C PRO A 14 -30.31 -13.93 7.03
N VAL A 15 -29.44 -14.91 6.78
CA VAL A 15 -29.83 -16.29 6.46
C VAL A 15 -30.08 -17.08 7.74
N THR A 16 -29.11 -17.11 8.67
CA THR A 16 -29.14 -18.00 9.83
C THR A 16 -29.40 -17.30 11.17
N GLY A 17 -29.34 -15.96 11.22
CA GLY A 17 -29.56 -15.19 12.43
C GLY A 17 -31.02 -15.15 12.89
N LYS A 18 -31.22 -14.73 14.14
CA LYS A 18 -32.54 -14.44 14.74
C LYS A 18 -32.46 -13.15 15.53
N ASP A 19 -33.47 -12.29 15.42
CA ASP A 19 -33.46 -10.99 16.12
C ASP A 19 -33.72 -11.09 17.63
N THR A 20 -34.12 -12.28 18.10
CA THR A 20 -34.16 -12.62 19.53
C THR A 20 -32.79 -13.01 20.09
N ASN A 21 -31.77 -13.20 19.25
CA ASN A 21 -30.42 -13.52 19.70
C ASN A 21 -29.75 -12.30 20.37
N ASN A 22 -28.56 -12.50 20.95
CA ASN A 22 -27.80 -11.44 21.62
C ASN A 22 -26.81 -10.70 20.72
N GLY A 23 -26.67 -11.08 19.44
CA GLY A 23 -25.76 -10.44 18.49
C GLY A 23 -24.30 -10.89 18.62
N SER A 24 -24.02 -11.95 19.38
CA SER A 24 -22.69 -12.57 19.42
C SER A 24 -22.42 -13.39 18.16
N ARG A 25 -21.15 -13.74 17.91
CA ARG A 25 -20.76 -14.55 16.75
C ARG A 25 -21.54 -15.88 16.61
N PRO A 26 -21.74 -16.70 17.67
CA PRO A 26 -22.51 -17.95 17.56
C PRO A 26 -24.03 -17.73 17.53
N ALA A 27 -24.52 -16.57 17.99
CA ALA A 27 -25.93 -16.22 18.00
C ALA A 27 -26.11 -14.82 17.38
N PRO A 28 -25.92 -14.68 16.05
CA PRO A 28 -26.00 -13.40 15.38
C PRO A 28 -27.45 -12.90 15.28
N PHE A 29 -27.61 -11.59 15.21
CA PHE A 29 -28.90 -11.00 14.82
C PHE A 29 -29.24 -11.41 13.39
N LYS A 30 -30.54 -11.41 13.05
CA LYS A 30 -30.98 -11.65 11.67
C LYS A 30 -30.86 -10.36 10.85
N SER A 31 -31.30 -9.24 11.41
CA SER A 31 -31.39 -7.96 10.74
C SER A 31 -30.40 -6.93 11.27
N MET A 32 -29.92 -6.08 10.37
CA MET A 32 -29.20 -4.85 10.71
C MET A 32 -30.09 -3.91 11.52
N THR A 33 -31.40 -3.90 11.23
CA THR A 33 -32.39 -3.15 12.00
C THR A 33 -32.33 -3.46 13.50
N CYS A 34 -32.25 -4.74 13.87
CA CYS A 34 -32.09 -5.13 15.26
C CYS A 34 -30.72 -4.72 15.80
N ALA A 35 -29.64 -4.99 15.06
CA ALA A 35 -28.28 -4.65 15.47
C ALA A 35 -28.08 -3.14 15.71
N LEU A 36 -28.58 -2.29 14.82
CA LEU A 36 -28.48 -0.82 14.89
C LEU A 36 -29.26 -0.26 16.10
N LYS A 37 -30.41 -0.84 16.45
CA LYS A 37 -31.15 -0.46 17.67
C LYS A 37 -30.40 -0.81 18.97
N LYS A 38 -29.53 -1.83 18.93
CA LYS A 38 -28.74 -2.29 20.08
C LYS A 38 -27.34 -1.67 20.12
N ALA A 39 -26.87 -1.12 19.00
CA ALA A 39 -25.57 -0.49 18.90
C ALA A 39 -25.48 0.75 19.80
N LYS A 40 -24.35 0.89 20.48
CA LYS A 40 -23.96 2.10 21.23
C LYS A 40 -22.84 2.83 20.48
N THR A 41 -22.45 4.01 20.93
CA THR A 41 -21.27 4.71 20.39
C THR A 41 -20.03 3.80 20.47
N SER A 42 -19.23 3.74 19.39
CA SER A 42 -18.06 2.84 19.24
C SER A 42 -18.39 1.35 19.12
N THR A 43 -19.43 0.99 18.36
CA THR A 43 -19.83 -0.42 18.08
C THR A 43 -19.43 -0.83 16.67
N ILE A 44 -18.94 -2.06 16.50
CA ILE A 44 -18.74 -2.69 15.18
C ILE A 44 -19.94 -3.57 14.87
N ILE A 45 -20.52 -3.45 13.68
CA ILE A 45 -21.53 -4.36 13.16
C ILE A 45 -20.90 -5.16 12.02
N GLN A 46 -20.61 -6.43 12.28
CA GLN A 46 -20.05 -7.35 11.31
C GLN A 46 -21.15 -8.08 10.55
N LEU A 47 -21.21 -7.87 9.24
CA LEU A 47 -22.17 -8.49 8.34
C LEU A 47 -21.61 -9.81 7.79
N ALA A 48 -22.44 -10.83 7.77
CA ALA A 48 -22.21 -12.06 7.01
C ALA A 48 -22.72 -11.92 5.57
N LYS A 49 -22.29 -12.83 4.68
CA LYS A 49 -22.83 -12.93 3.32
C LYS A 49 -24.34 -13.11 3.30
N GLY A 50 -24.98 -12.49 2.32
CA GLY A 50 -26.42 -12.57 2.11
C GLY A 50 -27.04 -11.22 1.77
N THR A 51 -28.35 -11.26 1.55
CA THR A 51 -29.13 -10.08 1.22
C THR A 51 -29.83 -9.55 2.47
N TYR A 52 -29.68 -8.26 2.75
CA TYR A 52 -30.35 -7.53 3.81
C TYR A 52 -31.44 -6.68 3.16
N SER A 53 -32.68 -7.12 3.29
CA SER A 53 -33.84 -6.51 2.63
C SER A 53 -35.08 -6.61 3.52
N THR A 54 -36.17 -5.97 3.11
CA THR A 54 -37.46 -6.05 3.82
C THR A 54 -37.95 -7.49 3.95
N ALA A 55 -37.71 -8.33 2.94
CA ALA A 55 -38.01 -9.76 2.98
C ALA A 55 -37.23 -10.51 4.08
N ASN A 56 -36.08 -9.99 4.49
CA ASN A 56 -35.23 -10.56 5.54
C ASN A 56 -35.35 -9.83 6.88
N GLY A 57 -36.36 -8.97 7.03
CA GLY A 57 -36.70 -8.31 8.30
C GLY A 57 -36.11 -6.91 8.48
N GLU A 58 -35.49 -6.33 7.43
CA GLU A 58 -35.01 -4.96 7.51
C GLU A 58 -36.14 -3.93 7.45
N ILE A 59 -36.01 -2.86 8.21
CA ILE A 59 -36.85 -1.68 8.18
C ILE A 59 -36.00 -0.51 7.68
N PHE A 60 -36.29 -0.04 6.48
CA PHE A 60 -35.58 1.07 5.84
C PHE A 60 -36.24 2.42 6.16
N PRO A 61 -35.46 3.53 6.17
CA PRO A 61 -34.03 3.58 5.92
C PRO A 61 -33.22 3.05 7.11
N LEU A 62 -32.10 2.38 6.82
CA LEU A 62 -31.19 1.90 7.85
C LEU A 62 -30.30 3.07 8.32
N VAL A 63 -30.52 3.53 9.55
CA VAL A 63 -29.81 4.68 10.13
C VAL A 63 -28.60 4.22 10.93
N ILE A 64 -27.39 4.57 10.47
CA ILE A 64 -26.14 4.27 11.14
C ILE A 64 -25.75 5.46 12.03
N SER A 65 -25.75 5.21 13.35
CA SER A 65 -25.47 6.23 14.36
C SER A 65 -23.98 6.62 14.46
N PRO A 66 -23.65 7.79 15.03
CA PRO A 66 -22.26 8.21 15.22
C PRO A 66 -21.43 7.17 15.98
N GLY A 67 -20.18 7.00 15.56
CA GLY A 67 -19.21 6.05 16.11
C GLY A 67 -19.53 4.58 15.81
N VAL A 68 -20.54 4.27 14.99
CA VAL A 68 -20.83 2.90 14.56
C VAL A 68 -20.09 2.59 13.26
N LEU A 69 -19.38 1.46 13.26
CA LEU A 69 -18.67 0.94 12.09
C LEU A 69 -19.40 -0.32 11.58
N VAL A 70 -19.98 -0.24 10.39
CA VAL A 70 -20.56 -1.40 9.69
C VAL A 70 -19.51 -1.97 8.74
N VAL A 71 -19.23 -3.26 8.87
CA VAL A 71 -18.19 -3.97 8.10
C VAL A 71 -18.79 -5.20 7.44
N GLY A 72 -18.68 -5.28 6.12
CA GLY A 72 -18.91 -6.48 5.33
C GLY A 72 -17.60 -7.12 4.91
N ASN A 73 -17.41 -7.27 3.59
CA ASN A 73 -16.22 -7.84 2.96
C ASN A 73 -15.56 -6.77 2.08
N GLU A 74 -14.53 -6.12 2.62
CA GLU A 74 -13.82 -5.05 1.92
C GLU A 74 -13.01 -5.56 0.72
N ALA A 75 -12.54 -6.82 0.76
CA ALA A 75 -11.66 -7.38 -0.27
C ALA A 75 -12.37 -7.50 -1.63
N ASN A 76 -13.66 -7.83 -1.64
CA ASN A 76 -14.48 -7.93 -2.86
C ASN A 76 -15.50 -6.80 -2.99
N LYS A 77 -15.27 -5.68 -2.29
CA LYS A 77 -16.17 -4.52 -2.27
C LYS A 77 -17.63 -4.85 -1.94
N GLY A 78 -17.84 -5.87 -1.10
CA GLY A 78 -19.13 -6.31 -0.62
C GLY A 78 -20.00 -7.03 -1.63
N GLU A 79 -19.43 -7.65 -2.67
CA GLU A 79 -20.18 -8.30 -3.76
C GLU A 79 -21.29 -9.26 -3.27
N GLU A 80 -21.03 -10.00 -2.19
CA GLU A 80 -21.95 -11.00 -1.60
C GLU A 80 -22.74 -10.49 -0.38
N ILE A 81 -22.57 -9.23 0.00
CA ILE A 81 -23.22 -8.60 1.17
C ILE A 81 -24.09 -7.46 0.65
N ILE A 82 -25.33 -7.80 0.30
CA ILE A 82 -26.20 -6.91 -0.47
C ILE A 82 -27.23 -6.28 0.46
N ILE A 83 -27.16 -4.98 0.67
CA ILE A 83 -28.18 -4.18 1.35
C ILE A 83 -29.11 -3.62 0.28
N SER A 84 -30.35 -4.12 0.22
CA SER A 84 -31.31 -3.78 -0.83
C SER A 84 -32.67 -3.40 -0.25
N GLY A 85 -33.06 -2.15 -0.42
CA GLY A 85 -34.34 -1.63 0.03
C GLY A 85 -34.44 -0.12 -0.02
N SER A 86 -35.54 0.42 0.48
CA SER A 86 -35.79 1.86 0.51
C SER A 86 -36.77 2.22 1.61
N GLY A 87 -36.58 3.39 2.21
CA GLY A 87 -37.55 4.01 3.10
C GLY A 87 -37.54 5.52 2.95
N GLU A 88 -38.62 6.16 3.39
CA GLU A 88 -38.74 7.61 3.33
C GLU A 88 -37.91 8.26 4.44
N TYR A 89 -37.16 9.30 4.09
CA TYR A 89 -36.40 10.14 4.99
C TYR A 89 -36.73 11.60 4.71
N GLN A 90 -37.09 12.35 5.75
CA GLN A 90 -37.34 13.79 5.67
C GLN A 90 -36.02 14.53 5.83
N SER A 91 -35.37 14.84 4.70
CA SER A 91 -34.13 15.61 4.68
C SER A 91 -34.38 17.08 5.06
N PRO A 92 -33.69 17.61 6.08
CA PRO A 92 -33.71 19.05 6.38
C PRO A 92 -33.37 19.95 5.18
N SER A 93 -32.54 19.47 4.24
CA SER A 93 -32.08 20.27 3.10
C SER A 93 -32.78 19.97 1.76
N PHE A 94 -33.50 18.84 1.65
CA PHE A 94 -34.11 18.37 0.40
C PHE A 94 -35.54 17.80 0.54
N GLY A 95 -36.17 17.88 1.72
CA GLY A 95 -37.50 17.34 1.97
C GLY A 95 -37.55 15.81 1.90
N ALA A 96 -38.71 15.25 1.57
CA ALA A 96 -38.91 13.80 1.52
C ALA A 96 -38.04 13.13 0.44
N GLN A 97 -37.23 12.15 0.82
CA GLN A 97 -36.34 11.36 -0.05
C GLN A 97 -36.49 9.87 0.23
N ASN A 98 -36.38 9.04 -0.81
CA ASN A 98 -36.38 7.59 -0.69
C ASN A 98 -34.93 7.08 -0.63
N ILE A 99 -34.50 6.54 0.51
CA ILE A 99 -33.10 6.17 0.73
C ILE A 99 -32.96 4.76 1.32
N THR A 100 -31.86 4.06 1.04
CA THR A 100 -31.55 2.77 1.69
C THR A 100 -30.84 3.00 3.02
N LEU A 101 -29.81 3.84 3.04
CA LEU A 101 -28.96 4.07 4.21
C LEU A 101 -28.86 5.57 4.56
N LEU A 102 -28.76 5.88 5.85
CA LEU A 102 -28.46 7.21 6.39
C LEU A 102 -27.28 7.14 7.35
N LEU A 103 -26.21 7.90 7.11
CA LEU A 103 -25.02 7.91 7.97
C LEU A 103 -24.93 9.22 8.77
N LEU A 104 -24.91 9.08 10.09
CA LEU A 104 -24.86 10.20 11.04
C LEU A 104 -23.47 10.34 11.67
N GLY A 105 -23.07 11.57 11.99
CA GLY A 105 -21.79 11.86 12.65
C GLY A 105 -20.59 11.29 11.88
N ASP A 106 -19.74 10.55 12.58
CA ASP A 106 -18.52 9.87 12.10
C ASP A 106 -18.74 8.38 11.79
N ALA A 107 -19.99 7.97 11.53
CA ALA A 107 -20.33 6.60 11.16
C ALA A 107 -19.49 6.08 9.98
N SER A 108 -19.23 4.77 9.93
CA SER A 108 -18.45 4.16 8.86
C SER A 108 -19.16 2.98 8.22
N LEU A 109 -19.05 2.85 6.90
CA LEU A 109 -19.63 1.77 6.09
C LEU A 109 -18.60 1.20 5.14
N LEU A 110 -18.21 -0.05 5.39
CA LEU A 110 -17.12 -0.71 4.68
C LEU A 110 -17.56 -2.06 4.11
N GLY A 111 -17.17 -2.39 2.88
CA GLY A 111 -17.29 -3.76 2.38
C GLY A 111 -18.71 -4.23 2.06
N VAL A 112 -19.60 -3.36 1.59
CA VAL A 112 -20.99 -3.73 1.30
C VAL A 112 -21.42 -3.39 -0.13
N THR A 113 -22.40 -4.10 -0.66
CA THR A 113 -23.14 -3.70 -1.86
C THR A 113 -24.44 -3.02 -1.44
N VAL A 114 -24.74 -1.84 -1.98
CA VAL A 114 -25.99 -1.10 -1.72
C VAL A 114 -26.79 -0.95 -3.01
N ILE A 115 -28.09 -1.27 -2.93
CA ILE A 115 -29.06 -1.19 -4.03
C ILE A 115 -30.33 -0.50 -3.52
N ASN A 116 -30.82 0.50 -4.25
CA ASN A 116 -32.15 1.07 -4.01
C ASN A 116 -33.08 0.84 -5.22
N PRO A 117 -34.04 -0.10 -5.14
CA PRO A 117 -34.93 -0.43 -6.24
C PRO A 117 -36.17 0.48 -6.34
N ALA A 118 -36.48 1.27 -5.30
CA ALA A 118 -37.68 2.12 -5.28
C ALA A 118 -37.53 3.30 -6.24
N THR A 119 -38.63 3.83 -6.79
CA THR A 119 -38.61 5.00 -7.69
C THR A 119 -37.93 6.21 -7.04
N LYS A 120 -36.99 6.84 -7.77
CA LYS A 120 -36.14 7.93 -7.29
C LYS A 120 -35.34 7.56 -6.02
N GLY A 121 -34.98 6.30 -5.90
CA GLY A 121 -34.30 5.74 -4.75
C GLY A 121 -32.80 5.98 -4.76
N THR A 122 -32.30 6.61 -3.69
CA THR A 122 -30.89 6.82 -3.40
C THR A 122 -30.34 5.66 -2.57
N GLY A 123 -29.16 5.14 -2.91
CA GLY A 123 -28.51 4.10 -2.09
C GLY A 123 -28.17 4.62 -0.69
N LEU A 124 -27.36 5.66 -0.60
CA LEU A 124 -26.87 6.20 0.67
C LEU A 124 -27.01 7.72 0.73
N TRP A 125 -27.60 8.21 1.81
CA TRP A 125 -27.73 9.62 2.13
C TRP A 125 -26.77 10.06 3.24
N ILE A 126 -26.08 11.18 3.01
CA ILE A 126 -25.14 11.78 3.95
C ILE A 126 -25.49 13.26 4.11
N GLU A 127 -25.87 13.67 5.32
CA GLU A 127 -26.37 15.02 5.57
C GLU A 127 -25.70 15.64 6.79
N SER A 128 -24.91 16.70 6.54
CA SER A 128 -24.16 17.43 7.58
C SER A 128 -23.34 16.54 8.53
N SER A 129 -22.86 15.41 8.02
CA SER A 129 -22.06 14.41 8.75
C SER A 129 -20.69 14.19 8.11
N ILE A 130 -19.79 13.51 8.81
CA ILE A 130 -18.40 13.27 8.41
C ILE A 130 -18.06 11.76 8.35
N PRO A 131 -18.87 10.93 7.68
CA PRO A 131 -18.66 9.50 7.69
C PRO A 131 -17.51 9.04 6.78
N THR A 132 -17.04 7.81 6.99
CA THR A 132 -16.17 7.11 6.04
C THR A 132 -16.95 6.01 5.31
N VAL A 133 -16.93 6.05 3.99
CA VAL A 133 -17.51 5.02 3.12
C VAL A 133 -16.38 4.47 2.27
N ALA A 134 -16.01 3.21 2.48
CA ALA A 134 -14.92 2.63 1.70
C ALA A 134 -15.15 1.20 1.27
N ASN A 135 -14.42 0.79 0.24
CA ASN A 135 -14.41 -0.58 -0.27
C ASN A 135 -15.83 -1.15 -0.45
N SER A 136 -16.75 -0.36 -1.00
CA SER A 136 -18.16 -0.75 -1.15
C SER A 136 -18.63 -0.57 -2.58
N THR A 137 -19.73 -1.23 -2.94
CA THR A 137 -20.34 -1.18 -4.27
C THR A 137 -21.72 -0.54 -4.21
N PHE A 138 -21.94 0.56 -4.92
CA PHE A 138 -23.23 1.21 -5.08
C PHE A 138 -23.74 0.95 -6.49
N LYS A 139 -24.72 0.05 -6.63
CA LYS A 139 -25.17 -0.36 -7.95
C LYS A 139 -26.68 -0.44 -8.09
N ASN A 140 -27.14 -0.28 -9.32
CA ASN A 140 -28.55 -0.46 -9.69
C ASN A 140 -29.53 0.38 -8.83
N CYS A 141 -29.09 1.52 -8.28
CA CYS A 141 -30.00 2.45 -7.62
C CYS A 141 -30.82 3.19 -8.68
N THR A 142 -32.12 3.38 -8.46
CA THR A 142 -32.97 4.04 -9.46
C THR A 142 -32.78 5.56 -9.55
N ARG A 143 -31.94 6.12 -8.69
CA ARG A 143 -31.47 7.51 -8.78
C ARG A 143 -29.94 7.56 -8.69
N GLU A 144 -29.37 7.87 -7.53
CA GLU A 144 -27.92 7.84 -7.33
C GLU A 144 -27.46 6.84 -6.29
N GLY A 145 -26.20 6.42 -6.40
CA GLY A 145 -25.57 5.53 -5.43
C GLY A 145 -25.41 6.22 -4.07
N ILE A 146 -24.78 7.40 -4.06
CA ILE A 146 -24.62 8.24 -2.87
C ILE A 146 -25.09 9.66 -3.16
N PHE A 147 -25.79 10.27 -2.19
CA PHE A 147 -26.13 11.69 -2.17
C PHE A 147 -25.59 12.35 -0.90
N THR A 148 -24.84 13.45 -1.05
CA THR A 148 -24.29 14.23 0.06
C THR A 148 -24.84 15.66 0.05
N THR A 149 -25.19 16.18 1.22
CA THR A 149 -25.86 17.47 1.37
C THR A 149 -25.58 18.15 2.72
N GLY A 150 -26.16 19.34 2.92
CA GLY A 150 -25.97 20.17 4.10
C GLY A 150 -24.52 20.65 4.17
N ASN A 151 -23.88 20.44 5.32
CA ASN A 151 -22.46 20.75 5.54
C ASN A 151 -21.59 19.48 5.64
N ALA A 152 -21.98 18.41 4.95
CA ALA A 152 -21.31 17.12 5.06
C ALA A 152 -19.84 17.19 4.63
N LYS A 153 -18.98 16.37 5.23
CA LYS A 153 -17.57 16.19 4.83
C LYS A 153 -17.19 14.71 4.85
N PRO A 154 -17.82 13.87 4.02
CA PRO A 154 -17.54 12.44 4.01
C PRO A 154 -16.18 12.12 3.38
N GLY A 155 -15.56 11.03 3.82
CA GLY A 155 -14.51 10.34 3.06
C GLY A 155 -15.14 9.21 2.24
N ILE A 156 -15.12 9.32 0.91
CA ILE A 156 -15.67 8.33 -0.02
C ILE A 156 -14.49 7.75 -0.80
N VAL A 157 -14.05 6.54 -0.41
CA VAL A 157 -12.73 6.03 -0.80
C VAL A 157 -12.80 4.59 -1.35
N ASP A 158 -12.15 4.30 -2.46
CA ASP A 158 -12.02 2.93 -2.99
C ASP A 158 -13.38 2.21 -3.25
N ASN A 159 -14.44 2.95 -3.60
CA ASN A 159 -15.76 2.38 -3.90
C ASN A 159 -15.99 2.17 -5.39
N LEU A 160 -17.03 1.40 -5.70
CA LEU A 160 -17.48 1.09 -7.06
C LEU A 160 -18.91 1.59 -7.27
N PHE A 161 -19.15 2.39 -8.31
CA PHE A 161 -20.45 2.95 -8.65
C PHE A 161 -20.88 2.48 -10.04
N ILE A 162 -21.85 1.58 -10.11
CA ILE A 162 -22.21 0.90 -11.37
C ILE A 162 -23.71 0.98 -11.66
N ASN A 163 -24.08 1.33 -12.90
CA ASN A 163 -25.46 1.18 -13.41
C ASN A 163 -26.53 1.90 -12.57
N ASN A 164 -26.22 3.05 -11.98
CA ASN A 164 -27.22 3.86 -11.28
C ASN A 164 -27.96 4.75 -12.29
N LYS A 165 -29.29 4.89 -12.16
CA LYS A 165 -30.13 5.48 -13.23
C LYS A 165 -30.03 7.00 -13.39
N THR A 166 -29.48 7.72 -12.43
CA THR A 166 -29.27 9.18 -12.53
C THR A 166 -27.80 9.52 -12.39
N GLY A 167 -27.12 9.00 -11.36
CA GLY A 167 -25.67 9.13 -11.29
C GLY A 167 -25.00 8.26 -10.24
N GLY A 168 -23.68 8.17 -10.26
CA GLY A 168 -22.94 7.43 -9.23
C GLY A 168 -22.97 8.16 -7.89
N LEU A 169 -22.50 9.40 -7.88
CA LEU A 169 -22.38 10.25 -6.69
C LEU A 169 -22.92 11.66 -6.96
N VAL A 170 -23.73 12.18 -6.03
CA VAL A 170 -24.22 13.57 -6.06
C VAL A 170 -23.78 14.32 -4.80
N ILE A 171 -23.24 15.52 -4.97
CA ILE A 171 -22.74 16.38 -3.89
C ILE A 171 -23.37 17.77 -4.03
N ALA A 172 -24.16 18.19 -3.04
CA ALA A 172 -24.94 19.43 -3.09
C ALA A 172 -24.79 20.26 -1.81
N LYS A 173 -25.49 21.41 -1.77
CA LYS A 173 -25.44 22.42 -0.70
C LYS A 173 -24.00 22.86 -0.40
N ASN A 174 -23.55 22.75 0.85
CA ASN A 174 -22.23 23.20 1.30
C ASN A 174 -21.31 21.99 1.62
N SER A 175 -21.56 20.83 1.01
CA SER A 175 -20.79 19.61 1.26
C SER A 175 -19.34 19.73 0.73
N LYS A 176 -18.36 19.30 1.54
CA LYS A 176 -16.90 19.45 1.31
C LYS A 176 -16.11 18.20 1.71
N GLY A 177 -16.54 17.05 1.18
CA GLY A 177 -15.88 15.75 1.42
C GLY A 177 -14.73 15.45 0.46
N GLU A 178 -14.13 14.28 0.65
CA GLU A 178 -13.09 13.71 -0.21
C GLU A 178 -13.66 12.53 -0.99
N VAL A 179 -13.37 12.48 -2.29
CA VAL A 179 -13.77 11.41 -3.21
C VAL A 179 -12.50 10.88 -3.85
N LEU A 180 -11.99 9.77 -3.33
CA LEU A 180 -10.65 9.26 -3.63
C LEU A 180 -10.67 7.83 -4.17
N ARG A 181 -9.98 7.57 -5.27
CA ARG A 181 -9.75 6.20 -5.80
C ARG A 181 -11.02 5.37 -6.06
N ASN A 182 -12.13 6.02 -6.33
CA ASN A 182 -13.37 5.33 -6.68
C ASN A 182 -13.43 5.04 -8.18
N VAL A 183 -14.23 4.05 -8.55
CA VAL A 183 -14.53 3.70 -9.94
C VAL A 183 -16.00 4.00 -10.22
N PHE A 184 -16.25 4.81 -11.25
CA PHE A 184 -17.59 5.15 -11.72
C PHE A 184 -17.78 4.61 -13.13
N GLU A 185 -18.73 3.69 -13.30
CA GLU A 185 -18.96 3.01 -14.57
C GLU A 185 -20.44 2.90 -14.93
N ASN A 186 -20.78 3.14 -16.20
CA ASN A 186 -22.13 2.91 -16.74
C ASN A 186 -23.24 3.70 -16.02
N ASN A 187 -22.95 4.90 -15.52
CA ASN A 187 -23.94 5.82 -14.96
C ASN A 187 -24.22 6.95 -15.95
N PRO A 188 -25.45 7.52 -16.04
CA PRO A 188 -25.69 8.71 -16.87
C PRO A 188 -24.82 9.90 -16.45
N LEU A 189 -24.63 10.09 -15.14
CA LEU A 189 -23.64 11.00 -14.57
C LEU A 189 -22.70 10.20 -13.64
N GLY A 190 -21.39 10.28 -13.83
CA GLY A 190 -20.45 9.67 -12.87
C GLY A 190 -20.53 10.36 -11.51
N ILE A 191 -20.14 11.64 -11.47
CA ILE A 191 -20.24 12.53 -10.31
C ILE A 191 -20.98 13.80 -10.70
N ALA A 192 -21.95 14.24 -9.89
CA ALA A 192 -22.60 15.54 -10.03
C ALA A 192 -22.33 16.42 -8.80
N VAL A 193 -21.90 17.65 -9.01
CA VAL A 193 -21.65 18.63 -7.94
C VAL A 193 -22.48 19.89 -8.19
N SER A 194 -23.17 20.37 -7.15
CA SER A 194 -24.12 21.49 -7.27
C SER A 194 -24.08 22.44 -6.06
N ASP A 195 -24.92 23.48 -6.10
CA ASP A 195 -25.06 24.55 -5.12
C ASP A 195 -23.74 25.24 -4.76
N PHE A 196 -23.19 25.06 -3.56
CA PHE A 196 -21.92 25.65 -3.09
C PHE A 196 -20.93 24.56 -2.65
N ALA A 197 -21.12 23.33 -3.14
CA ALA A 197 -20.32 22.20 -2.74
C ALA A 197 -18.90 22.35 -3.29
N ALA A 198 -17.92 21.99 -2.47
CA ALA A 198 -16.49 22.12 -2.78
C ALA A 198 -15.70 20.88 -2.32
N PRO A 199 -15.97 19.70 -2.89
CA PRO A 199 -15.25 18.47 -2.56
C PRO A 199 -13.87 18.42 -3.22
N LEU A 200 -12.96 17.64 -2.64
CA LEU A 200 -11.77 17.14 -3.34
C LEU A 200 -12.14 15.86 -4.09
N ILE A 201 -11.94 15.85 -5.41
CA ILE A 201 -12.18 14.69 -6.27
C ILE A 201 -10.83 14.30 -6.86
N ALA A 202 -10.23 13.22 -6.37
CA ALA A 202 -8.90 12.83 -6.82
C ALA A 202 -8.65 11.34 -7.02
N ASN A 203 -7.79 11.00 -7.98
CA ASN A 203 -7.37 9.63 -8.29
C ASN A 203 -8.54 8.69 -8.65
N ASN A 204 -9.69 9.21 -9.08
CA ASN A 204 -10.84 8.37 -9.45
C ASN A 204 -10.73 7.94 -10.91
N ARG A 205 -11.35 6.80 -11.24
CA ARG A 205 -11.55 6.34 -12.62
C ARG A 205 -13.01 6.49 -13.00
N LEU A 206 -13.28 7.24 -14.07
CA LEU A 206 -14.62 7.46 -14.60
C LEU A 206 -14.68 7.05 -16.07
N SER A 207 -15.35 5.94 -16.35
CA SER A 207 -15.44 5.36 -17.70
C SER A 207 -16.82 4.84 -18.05
N ALA A 208 -17.16 4.83 -19.35
CA ALA A 208 -18.44 4.35 -19.87
C ALA A 208 -19.69 5.04 -19.27
N ASN A 209 -19.54 6.22 -18.66
CA ASN A 209 -20.66 7.01 -18.18
C ASN A 209 -21.29 7.81 -19.33
N GLY A 210 -22.41 8.49 -19.07
CA GLY A 210 -22.92 9.57 -19.92
C GLY A 210 -21.93 10.74 -19.91
N THR A 211 -22.04 11.57 -18.87
CA THR A 211 -21.02 12.58 -18.54
C THR A 211 -20.26 12.12 -17.30
N ALA A 212 -18.93 12.18 -17.31
CA ALA A 212 -18.13 11.72 -16.17
C ALA A 212 -18.33 12.60 -14.94
N ILE A 213 -18.18 13.92 -15.09
CA ILE A 213 -18.37 14.90 -14.01
C ILE A 213 -19.24 16.06 -14.52
N ALA A 214 -20.30 16.39 -13.80
CA ALA A 214 -21.19 17.51 -14.11
C ALA A 214 -21.27 18.50 -12.95
N LEU A 215 -20.97 19.77 -13.23
CA LEU A 215 -20.97 20.87 -12.27
C LEU A 215 -22.09 21.85 -12.58
N SER A 216 -22.77 22.33 -11.55
CA SER A 216 -23.89 23.26 -11.69
C SER A 216 -23.98 24.26 -10.54
N ARG A 217 -24.76 25.33 -10.73
CA ARG A 217 -24.94 26.42 -9.75
C ARG A 217 -23.58 26.98 -9.33
N GLY A 218 -23.28 27.22 -8.06
CA GLY A 218 -22.01 27.80 -7.59
C GLY A 218 -20.97 26.78 -7.12
N ALA A 219 -20.97 25.55 -7.65
CA ALA A 219 -20.07 24.48 -7.23
C ALA A 219 -18.59 24.84 -7.45
N LYS A 220 -17.71 24.46 -6.51
CA LYS A 220 -16.27 24.75 -6.53
C LYS A 220 -15.40 23.54 -6.14
N PRO A 221 -15.51 22.40 -6.83
CA PRO A 221 -14.70 21.23 -6.52
C PRO A 221 -13.24 21.44 -6.91
N VAL A 222 -12.35 20.69 -6.27
CA VAL A 222 -10.93 20.55 -6.66
C VAL A 222 -10.75 19.20 -7.35
N LEU A 223 -10.31 19.19 -8.60
CA LEU A 223 -10.12 17.95 -9.37
C LEU A 223 -8.63 17.68 -9.55
N ARG A 224 -8.13 16.53 -9.07
CA ARG A 224 -6.71 16.13 -9.23
C ARG A 224 -6.56 14.68 -9.71
N ARG A 225 -5.72 14.41 -10.71
CA ARG A 225 -5.29 13.05 -11.08
C ARG A 225 -6.42 12.06 -11.37
N ASN A 226 -7.57 12.54 -11.85
CA ASN A 226 -8.65 11.64 -12.24
C ASN A 226 -8.42 11.10 -13.66
N LEU A 227 -8.67 9.81 -13.86
CA LEU A 227 -8.69 9.18 -15.17
C LEU A 227 -10.12 9.17 -15.70
N ILE A 228 -10.39 10.00 -16.70
CA ILE A 228 -11.69 10.18 -17.32
C ILE A 228 -11.59 9.69 -18.77
N ALA A 229 -12.12 8.49 -19.04
CA ALA A 229 -11.86 7.82 -20.31
C ALA A 229 -13.10 7.09 -20.86
N GLY A 230 -13.41 7.26 -22.14
CA GLY A 230 -14.44 6.45 -22.80
C GLY A 230 -15.88 6.72 -22.32
N ASN A 231 -16.24 7.96 -21.97
CA ASN A 231 -17.63 8.29 -21.62
C ASN A 231 -18.42 8.71 -22.87
N THR A 232 -19.69 8.31 -22.93
CA THR A 232 -20.54 8.36 -24.13
C THR A 232 -20.97 9.78 -24.54
N GLN A 233 -21.04 10.72 -23.60
CA GLN A 233 -21.27 12.14 -23.88
C GLN A 233 -20.00 12.95 -23.67
N GLY A 234 -19.46 13.00 -22.45
CA GLY A 234 -18.28 13.84 -22.22
C GLY A 234 -17.60 13.65 -20.87
N GLY A 235 -16.44 14.29 -20.74
CA GLY A 235 -15.63 14.27 -19.53
C GLY A 235 -16.20 15.17 -18.44
N LEU A 236 -15.86 16.46 -18.50
CA LEU A 236 -16.28 17.47 -17.53
C LEU A 236 -17.23 18.50 -18.16
N SER A 237 -18.44 18.64 -17.60
CA SER A 237 -19.40 19.69 -17.97
C SER A 237 -19.55 20.71 -16.84
N ILE A 238 -19.38 22.00 -17.14
CA ILE A 238 -19.41 23.11 -16.19
C ILE A 238 -20.55 24.05 -16.57
N ALA A 239 -21.54 24.22 -15.70
CA ALA A 239 -22.72 25.05 -15.96
C ALA A 239 -23.09 25.92 -14.76
N GLY A 240 -23.97 26.92 -15.00
CA GLY A 240 -24.37 27.90 -13.99
C GLY A 240 -23.24 28.88 -13.65
N ASN A 241 -22.90 28.98 -12.36
CA ASN A 241 -21.86 29.83 -11.81
C ASN A 241 -20.70 28.99 -11.21
N ALA A 242 -20.50 27.78 -11.72
CA ALA A 242 -19.56 26.82 -11.15
C ALA A 242 -18.13 27.18 -11.53
N ILE A 243 -17.22 27.07 -10.57
CA ILE A 243 -15.81 27.44 -10.73
C ILE A 243 -14.96 26.31 -10.16
N PRO A 244 -14.76 25.22 -10.92
CA PRO A 244 -13.86 24.16 -10.49
C PRO A 244 -12.41 24.65 -10.45
N ASP A 245 -11.66 24.14 -9.50
CA ASP A 245 -10.21 24.20 -9.52
C ASP A 245 -9.70 23.03 -10.40
N LEU A 246 -9.30 23.39 -11.61
CA LEU A 246 -8.66 22.50 -12.59
C LEU A 246 -7.15 22.75 -12.67
N GLY A 247 -6.56 23.12 -11.55
CA GLY A 247 -5.15 23.36 -11.39
C GLY A 247 -4.85 24.84 -11.44
N SER A 248 -3.73 25.17 -10.83
CA SER A 248 -3.05 26.44 -11.03
C SER A 248 -1.71 26.15 -11.70
N PRO A 249 -1.00 27.16 -12.21
CA PRO A 249 0.35 26.98 -12.67
C PRO A 249 1.16 26.16 -11.65
N GLN A 250 1.31 26.61 -10.40
CA GLN A 250 2.14 25.96 -9.36
C GLN A 250 1.57 24.64 -8.77
N ASP A 251 0.33 24.29 -9.07
CA ASP A 251 -0.33 23.05 -8.64
C ASP A 251 -1.11 22.47 -9.82
N PRO A 252 -0.42 21.77 -10.76
CA PRO A 252 -1.08 21.18 -11.92
C PRO A 252 -2.10 20.14 -11.49
N ALA A 253 -3.21 20.08 -12.21
CA ALA A 253 -4.30 19.21 -11.83
C ALA A 253 -4.12 17.75 -12.26
N ASP A 254 -3.30 17.48 -13.27
CA ASP A 254 -2.95 16.13 -13.73
C ASP A 254 -4.14 15.22 -14.06
N ASN A 255 -5.33 15.77 -14.35
CA ASN A 255 -6.45 14.92 -14.79
C ASN A 255 -6.23 14.50 -16.25
N ILE A 256 -6.59 13.26 -16.57
CA ILE A 256 -6.45 12.69 -17.91
C ILE A 256 -7.83 12.50 -18.50
N PHE A 257 -8.10 13.20 -19.61
CA PHE A 257 -9.28 13.05 -20.42
C PHE A 257 -8.89 12.43 -21.75
N ARG A 258 -9.56 11.35 -22.15
CA ARG A 258 -9.34 10.73 -23.46
C ARG A 258 -10.55 9.99 -23.95
N GLU A 259 -10.70 9.89 -25.27
CA GLU A 259 -11.69 9.03 -25.91
C GLU A 259 -13.14 9.35 -25.47
N GLN A 260 -13.47 10.63 -25.24
CA GLN A 260 -14.84 11.03 -24.92
C GLN A 260 -15.68 11.14 -26.19
N GLY A 261 -16.99 10.93 -26.05
CA GLY A 261 -17.91 10.91 -27.18
C GLY A 261 -18.14 12.26 -27.87
N LYS A 262 -18.25 13.35 -27.09
CA LYS A 262 -18.54 14.70 -27.62
C LYS A 262 -17.57 15.77 -27.13
N PHE A 263 -17.20 15.75 -25.85
CA PHE A 263 -16.30 16.76 -25.27
C PHE A 263 -15.45 16.17 -24.14
N ASP A 264 -14.21 16.62 -24.02
CA ASP A 264 -13.37 16.38 -22.86
C ASP A 264 -13.75 17.35 -21.75
N LEU A 265 -13.92 18.63 -22.11
CA LEU A 265 -14.26 19.69 -21.19
C LEU A 265 -15.19 20.72 -21.86
N GLN A 266 -16.34 20.96 -21.24
CA GLN A 266 -17.33 21.92 -21.71
C GLN A 266 -17.63 22.95 -20.61
N ASN A 267 -17.37 24.22 -20.89
CA ASN A 267 -17.76 25.36 -20.07
C ASN A 267 -18.92 26.11 -20.71
N VAL A 268 -20.09 26.06 -20.06
CA VAL A 268 -21.32 26.76 -20.48
C VAL A 268 -21.64 27.93 -19.54
N THR A 269 -20.67 28.35 -18.72
CA THR A 269 -20.80 29.49 -17.81
C THR A 269 -20.34 30.78 -18.49
N ASP A 270 -20.73 31.93 -17.94
CA ASP A 270 -20.23 33.24 -18.37
C ASP A 270 -18.81 33.53 -17.85
N GLN A 271 -18.26 32.66 -16.98
CA GLN A 271 -16.94 32.81 -16.39
C GLN A 271 -15.90 32.05 -17.20
N LYS A 272 -14.73 32.67 -17.42
CA LYS A 272 -13.59 31.98 -18.02
C LYS A 272 -13.00 31.00 -16.98
N ILE A 273 -12.86 29.72 -17.34
CA ILE A 273 -12.27 28.70 -16.45
C ILE A 273 -10.83 28.43 -16.87
N THR A 274 -9.91 28.47 -15.91
CA THR A 274 -8.51 28.12 -16.11
C THR A 274 -8.31 26.62 -15.91
N SER A 275 -7.65 25.96 -16.87
CA SER A 275 -7.29 24.54 -16.82
C SER A 275 -5.79 24.40 -16.97
N VAL A 276 -5.16 23.69 -16.03
CA VAL A 276 -3.71 23.63 -15.89
C VAL A 276 -3.24 22.21 -15.59
N GLY A 277 -2.32 21.68 -16.40
CA GLY A 277 -1.76 20.33 -16.22
C GLY A 277 -2.73 19.19 -16.57
N ASN A 278 -3.90 19.48 -17.14
CA ASN A 278 -4.84 18.46 -17.59
C ASN A 278 -4.50 17.97 -19.01
N GLN A 279 -4.53 16.66 -19.22
CA GLN A 279 -4.40 16.06 -20.55
C GLN A 279 -5.77 16.07 -21.22
N LEU A 280 -5.93 16.90 -22.24
CA LEU A 280 -7.19 17.17 -22.94
C LEU A 280 -6.93 17.17 -24.46
N SER A 281 -7.90 16.70 -25.25
CA SER A 281 -7.96 16.96 -26.67
C SER A 281 -8.51 18.36 -26.92
N ILE A 282 -7.68 19.25 -27.48
CA ILE A 282 -8.04 20.65 -27.72
C ILE A 282 -9.30 20.78 -28.59
N THR A 283 -9.50 19.86 -29.54
CA THR A 283 -10.70 19.84 -30.41
C THR A 283 -11.99 19.47 -29.68
N GLN A 284 -11.89 18.94 -28.47
CA GLN A 284 -13.01 18.55 -27.61
C GLN A 284 -13.20 19.49 -26.41
N VAL A 285 -12.57 20.66 -26.43
CA VAL A 285 -12.74 21.74 -25.45
C VAL A 285 -13.78 22.73 -25.98
N ILE A 286 -14.86 22.96 -25.23
CA ILE A 286 -16.00 23.80 -25.65
C ILE A 286 -16.22 24.92 -24.63
N GLY A 287 -16.27 26.17 -25.10
CA GLY A 287 -16.58 27.35 -24.27
C GLY A 287 -15.35 28.12 -23.80
N ALA A 288 -15.56 29.10 -22.90
CA ALA A 288 -14.52 30.02 -22.45
C ALA A 288 -13.54 29.33 -21.47
N ILE A 289 -12.53 28.65 -21.99
CA ILE A 289 -11.53 27.94 -21.19
C ILE A 289 -10.13 28.47 -21.51
N ASP A 290 -9.40 28.86 -20.48
CA ASP A 290 -7.99 29.19 -20.56
C ASP A 290 -7.17 27.92 -20.36
N LEU A 291 -6.65 27.36 -21.45
CA LEU A 291 -5.68 26.29 -21.38
C LEU A 291 -4.33 26.93 -21.10
N LEU A 292 -3.97 27.00 -19.83
CA LEU A 292 -2.61 27.37 -19.47
C LEU A 292 -1.80 26.09 -19.44
N ALA A 293 -0.61 26.14 -20.02
CA ALA A 293 0.41 25.21 -19.58
C ALA A 293 0.46 25.32 -18.06
N ALA A 294 0.59 24.19 -17.37
CA ALA A 294 1.18 24.30 -16.05
C ALA A 294 2.40 25.20 -16.23
N THR A 295 2.53 26.24 -15.38
CA THR A 295 3.86 26.38 -14.82
C THR A 295 3.96 25.11 -14.00
N ALA A 296 4.23 23.99 -14.67
CA ALA A 296 4.95 22.97 -14.01
C ALA A 296 5.99 23.80 -13.23
N ASP A 297 6.23 23.44 -12.02
CA ASP A 297 7.64 23.17 -11.95
C ASP A 297 8.10 22.28 -13.20
N THR A 298 8.11 22.78 -14.48
CA THR A 298 9.35 23.32 -15.05
C THR A 298 9.70 24.06 -13.83
N PRO A 299 10.57 23.51 -12.94
CA PRO A 299 11.22 24.43 -12.05
C PRO A 299 11.47 25.55 -13.02
N SER A 300 11.12 26.75 -12.61
CA SER A 300 12.04 27.73 -13.08
C SER A 300 13.40 26.96 -12.87
N GLN A 301 14.06 26.51 -13.94
CA GLN A 301 14.86 27.44 -14.67
C GLN A 301 14.40 28.86 -14.27
N THR A 302 14.60 29.17 -12.97
CA THR A 302 15.58 30.05 -12.52
C THR A 302 16.53 29.92 -13.69
N GLY A 303 16.46 30.92 -14.56
CA GLY A 303 17.70 31.56 -14.83
C GLY A 303 18.42 31.82 -13.48
N ILE A 304 18.82 30.78 -12.72
CA ILE A 304 20.20 30.44 -12.58
C ILE A 304 20.66 30.46 -14.02
N SER A 305 21.12 31.65 -14.40
CA SER A 305 22.27 31.72 -15.28
C SER A 305 23.21 30.64 -14.75
N SER A 306 23.15 29.49 -15.40
CA SER A 306 24.09 28.43 -15.13
C SER A 306 25.42 29.01 -15.56
N ARG A 307 26.45 28.82 -14.73
CA ARG A 307 27.81 29.18 -15.13
C ARG A 307 28.29 28.33 -16.30
N PHE A 308 27.55 27.27 -16.64
CA PHE A 308 27.77 26.42 -17.80
C PHE A 308 26.77 26.70 -18.91
N ALA A 309 27.28 26.95 -20.12
CA ALA A 309 26.48 27.31 -21.29
C ALA A 309 25.52 26.19 -21.75
N ASP A 310 25.89 24.92 -21.52
CA ASP A 310 25.14 23.73 -21.94
C ASP A 310 24.10 23.23 -20.91
N LEU A 311 23.87 24.01 -19.85
CA LEU A 311 22.83 23.75 -18.84
C LEU A 311 21.73 24.81 -18.84
N GLU A 312 21.85 25.87 -19.62
CA GLU A 312 20.72 26.74 -19.91
C GLU A 312 19.63 25.90 -20.60
N GLY A 313 18.39 25.95 -20.14
CA GLY A 313 17.36 25.06 -20.70
C GLY A 313 17.31 23.67 -20.05
N HIS A 314 18.28 23.27 -19.22
CA HIS A 314 18.45 21.86 -18.85
C HIS A 314 17.73 21.45 -17.56
N TRP A 315 17.04 20.30 -17.56
CA TRP A 315 16.24 19.78 -16.43
C TRP A 315 17.05 19.56 -15.14
N ALA A 316 18.35 19.31 -15.27
CA ALA A 316 19.27 19.08 -14.16
C ALA A 316 19.97 20.36 -13.64
N ALA A 317 19.76 21.53 -14.27
CA ALA A 317 20.57 22.73 -14.02
C ALA A 317 20.61 23.15 -12.54
N ALA A 318 19.46 23.17 -11.86
CA ALA A 318 19.37 23.55 -10.44
C ALA A 318 20.15 22.59 -9.52
N PHE A 319 20.04 21.29 -9.77
CA PHE A 319 20.78 20.27 -9.02
C PHE A 319 22.30 20.41 -9.24
N VAL A 320 22.71 20.66 -10.48
CA VAL A 320 24.12 20.85 -10.82
C VAL A 320 24.68 22.09 -10.15
N GLU A 321 24.01 23.24 -10.28
CA GLU A 321 24.47 24.50 -9.68
C GLU A 321 24.55 24.43 -8.16
N ALA A 322 23.58 23.77 -7.51
CA ALA A 322 23.62 23.57 -6.06
C ALA A 322 24.85 22.76 -5.63
N LEU A 323 25.17 21.67 -6.35
CA LEU A 323 26.36 20.86 -6.06
C LEU A 323 27.67 21.57 -6.41
N VAL A 324 27.71 22.37 -7.47
CA VAL A 324 28.88 23.17 -7.86
C VAL A 324 29.14 24.29 -6.85
N SER A 325 28.10 24.93 -6.33
CA SER A 325 28.23 25.98 -5.30
C SER A 325 28.86 25.46 -4.00
N LYS A 326 28.70 24.16 -3.72
CA LYS A 326 29.31 23.46 -2.58
C LYS A 326 30.67 22.85 -2.92
N GLY A 327 31.09 22.96 -4.17
CA GLY A 327 32.35 22.39 -4.66
C GLY A 327 32.32 20.87 -4.81
N PHE A 328 31.17 20.20 -4.73
CA PHE A 328 31.10 18.73 -4.85
C PHE A 328 31.31 18.23 -6.27
N ILE A 329 30.81 18.97 -7.27
CA ILE A 329 31.02 18.69 -8.69
C ILE A 329 31.56 19.92 -9.40
N GLY A 330 32.01 19.75 -10.65
CA GLY A 330 32.52 20.83 -11.50
C GLY A 330 32.33 20.53 -12.99
N GLY A 331 32.45 21.58 -13.81
CA GLY A 331 32.47 21.46 -15.26
C GLY A 331 33.89 21.47 -15.83
N PHE A 332 33.98 21.71 -17.13
CA PHE A 332 35.20 21.63 -17.91
C PHE A 332 35.82 23.02 -18.16
N PRO A 333 37.12 23.10 -18.51
CA PRO A 333 37.80 24.37 -18.79
C PRO A 333 37.18 25.20 -19.91
N ASP A 334 36.39 24.57 -20.79
CA ASP A 334 35.66 25.20 -21.89
C ASP A 334 34.35 25.88 -21.44
N GLY A 335 34.02 25.84 -20.14
CA GLY A 335 32.80 26.43 -19.61
C GLY A 335 31.55 25.55 -19.77
N THR A 336 31.70 24.26 -20.12
CA THR A 336 30.58 23.32 -20.21
C THR A 336 30.50 22.36 -19.02
N PHE A 337 29.34 21.77 -18.76
CA PHE A 337 29.17 20.69 -17.79
C PHE A 337 29.13 19.30 -18.43
N GLN A 338 28.75 19.22 -19.70
CA GLN A 338 28.50 18.03 -20.51
C GLN A 338 27.46 17.08 -19.88
N PRO A 339 26.19 17.52 -19.72
CA PRO A 339 25.17 16.79 -18.97
C PRO A 339 24.84 15.40 -19.52
N ALA A 340 24.93 15.22 -20.85
CA ALA A 340 24.57 13.97 -21.52
C ALA A 340 25.71 12.93 -21.54
N THR A 341 26.93 13.31 -21.17
CA THR A 341 28.09 12.41 -21.23
C THR A 341 28.00 11.35 -20.13
N PRO A 342 28.20 10.05 -20.43
CA PRO A 342 28.34 9.01 -19.42
C PRO A 342 29.51 9.27 -18.46
N ILE A 343 29.41 8.72 -17.24
CA ILE A 343 30.51 8.81 -16.26
C ILE A 343 31.20 7.46 -16.07
N THR A 344 32.53 7.47 -15.96
CA THR A 344 33.30 6.26 -15.64
C THR A 344 33.16 5.90 -14.17
N ARG A 345 33.37 4.62 -13.84
CA ARG A 345 33.37 4.13 -12.46
C ARG A 345 34.40 4.85 -11.58
N ALA A 346 35.56 5.21 -12.12
CA ALA A 346 36.58 5.99 -11.40
C ALA A 346 36.11 7.43 -11.12
N GLN A 347 35.51 8.10 -12.10
CA GLN A 347 34.96 9.45 -11.93
C GLN A 347 33.81 9.46 -10.92
N TYR A 348 32.93 8.47 -10.98
CA TYR A 348 31.84 8.31 -10.02
C TYR A 348 32.38 8.06 -8.60
N ALA A 349 33.41 7.23 -8.42
CA ALA A 349 34.05 7.00 -7.12
C ALA A 349 34.63 8.28 -6.51
N ALA A 350 35.29 9.10 -7.33
CA ALA A 350 35.81 10.40 -6.90
C ALA A 350 34.69 11.35 -6.47
N LEU A 351 33.56 11.38 -7.19
CA LEU A 351 32.39 12.16 -6.82
C LEU A 351 31.79 11.73 -5.47
N MET A 352 31.60 10.43 -5.24
CA MET A 352 31.07 9.92 -3.97
C MET A 352 31.99 10.24 -2.80
N THR A 353 33.30 10.00 -2.96
CA THR A 353 34.31 10.28 -1.93
C THR A 353 34.29 11.74 -1.53
N LYS A 354 34.25 12.64 -2.51
CA LYS A 354 34.22 14.08 -2.28
C LYS A 354 32.92 14.55 -1.65
N THR A 355 31.77 14.06 -2.14
CA THR A 355 30.45 14.55 -1.71
C THR A 355 30.09 14.09 -0.30
N PHE A 356 30.41 12.84 0.04
CA PHE A 356 30.08 12.25 1.35
C PHE A 356 31.27 12.23 2.31
N GLU A 357 32.33 12.99 1.99
CA GLU A 357 33.54 13.15 2.81
C GLU A 357 34.07 11.80 3.33
N LEU A 358 34.17 10.82 2.43
CA LEU A 358 34.54 9.46 2.81
C LEU A 358 35.99 9.44 3.29
N PRO A 359 36.28 8.86 4.48
CA PRO A 359 37.64 8.77 4.99
C PRO A 359 38.57 7.99 4.06
N GLU A 360 39.82 8.45 3.93
CA GLU A 360 40.81 7.78 3.10
C GLU A 360 41.04 6.33 3.55
N SER A 361 40.96 5.41 2.59
CA SER A 361 41.36 4.03 2.80
C SER A 361 42.88 3.89 2.90
N LYS A 362 43.34 2.98 3.76
CA LYS A 362 44.75 2.58 3.85
C LYS A 362 45.11 1.44 2.90
N GLN A 363 44.13 0.80 2.27
CA GLN A 363 44.34 -0.36 1.40
C GLN A 363 44.05 0.04 -0.04
N LEU A 364 45.09 0.39 -0.80
CA LEU A 364 44.96 0.92 -2.17
C LEU A 364 45.10 -0.16 -3.26
N ASP A 365 45.52 -1.37 -2.89
CA ASP A 365 45.80 -2.53 -3.74
C ASP A 365 44.66 -3.56 -3.73
N GLN A 366 43.44 -3.13 -3.43
CA GLN A 366 42.26 -4.02 -3.37
C GLN A 366 41.86 -4.64 -4.70
N PHE A 367 42.22 -4.01 -5.83
CA PHE A 367 41.79 -4.41 -7.17
C PHE A 367 42.98 -4.57 -8.11
N LYS A 368 43.00 -5.66 -8.87
CA LYS A 368 44.13 -6.05 -9.73
C LYS A 368 44.44 -5.04 -10.85
N ASP A 369 43.43 -4.31 -11.30
CA ASP A 369 43.49 -3.35 -12.40
C ASP A 369 43.53 -1.88 -11.95
N VAL A 370 43.72 -1.64 -10.65
CA VAL A 370 43.89 -0.30 -10.07
C VAL A 370 45.26 -0.22 -9.42
N LYS A 371 46.18 0.48 -10.06
CA LYS A 371 47.51 0.75 -9.48
C LYS A 371 47.39 1.80 -8.37
N SER A 372 48.28 1.72 -7.37
CA SER A 372 48.28 2.64 -6.23
C SER A 372 48.53 4.11 -6.61
N ASP A 373 49.18 4.36 -7.76
CA ASP A 373 49.45 5.69 -8.32
C ASP A 373 48.35 6.17 -9.28
N PHE A 374 47.33 5.37 -9.55
CA PHE A 374 46.19 5.79 -10.36
C PHE A 374 45.46 6.93 -9.67
N TRP A 375 45.11 7.99 -10.42
CA TRP A 375 44.56 9.24 -9.85
C TRP A 375 43.33 9.04 -8.96
N ALA A 376 42.52 8.01 -9.24
CA ALA A 376 41.32 7.65 -8.48
C ALA A 376 41.53 6.50 -7.48
N ALA A 377 42.74 5.96 -7.32
CA ALA A 377 43.01 4.79 -6.47
C ALA A 377 42.47 4.97 -5.04
N LYS A 378 42.75 6.13 -4.42
CA LYS A 378 42.24 6.48 -3.09
C LYS A 378 40.71 6.53 -3.04
N ALA A 379 40.07 7.15 -4.02
CA ALA A 379 38.62 7.27 -4.07
C ALA A 379 37.93 5.92 -4.31
N ILE A 380 38.52 5.09 -5.17
CA ILE A 380 38.07 3.72 -5.44
C ILE A 380 38.14 2.88 -4.16
N ALA A 381 39.27 2.92 -3.45
CA ALA A 381 39.42 2.20 -2.19
C ALA A 381 38.45 2.72 -1.10
N SER A 382 38.29 4.03 -0.97
CA SER A 382 37.40 4.63 0.04
C SER A 382 35.92 4.31 -0.22
N THR A 383 35.49 4.34 -1.48
CA THR A 383 34.12 3.93 -1.85
C THR A 383 33.89 2.43 -1.71
N ALA A 384 34.92 1.61 -1.91
CA ALA A 384 34.87 0.18 -1.63
C ALA A 384 34.68 -0.12 -0.15
N ASP A 385 35.51 0.49 0.71
CA ASP A 385 35.46 0.32 2.16
C ASP A 385 34.12 0.77 2.76
N ARG A 386 33.49 1.80 2.16
CA ARG A 386 32.22 2.37 2.60
C ARG A 386 30.99 1.77 1.91
N GLY A 387 31.17 0.77 1.04
CA GLY A 387 30.08 0.04 0.43
C GLY A 387 29.32 0.76 -0.68
N PHE A 388 29.83 1.91 -1.15
CA PHE A 388 29.28 2.60 -2.34
C PHE A 388 29.57 1.79 -3.60
N LEU A 389 30.81 1.36 -3.81
CA LEU A 389 31.18 0.59 -4.99
C LEU A 389 31.78 -0.75 -4.59
N LYS A 390 31.63 -1.75 -5.44
CA LYS A 390 32.34 -3.03 -5.31
C LYS A 390 33.03 -3.37 -6.61
N GLY A 391 34.11 -4.13 -6.49
CA GLY A 391 34.76 -4.79 -7.63
C GLY A 391 33.95 -5.97 -8.15
N PHE A 392 34.43 -6.57 -9.23
CA PHE A 392 33.85 -7.74 -9.87
C PHE A 392 34.45 -9.02 -9.27
N PRO A 393 33.77 -10.19 -9.43
CA PRO A 393 34.25 -11.47 -8.89
C PRO A 393 35.65 -11.90 -9.37
N ASP A 394 36.14 -11.36 -10.48
CA ASP A 394 37.50 -11.60 -11.02
C ASP A 394 38.60 -10.82 -10.26
N GLY A 395 38.22 -9.95 -9.32
CA GLY A 395 39.12 -9.09 -8.56
C GLY A 395 39.46 -7.76 -9.25
N THR A 396 38.74 -7.39 -10.31
CA THR A 396 38.90 -6.11 -11.01
C THR A 396 37.89 -5.06 -10.56
N PHE A 397 38.21 -3.79 -10.71
CA PHE A 397 37.30 -2.67 -10.49
C PHE A 397 36.74 -2.09 -11.79
N ARG A 398 37.48 -2.20 -12.90
CA ARG A 398 37.17 -1.66 -14.24
C ARG A 398 36.98 -0.14 -14.22
N PRO A 399 38.02 0.64 -13.84
CA PRO A 399 37.91 2.08 -13.57
C PRO A 399 37.49 2.90 -14.79
N SER A 400 37.86 2.47 -15.99
CA SER A 400 37.56 3.17 -17.24
C SER A 400 36.19 2.83 -17.82
N ASN A 401 35.50 1.82 -17.30
CA ASN A 401 34.17 1.46 -17.78
C ASN A 401 33.14 2.46 -17.26
N ASN A 402 32.14 2.77 -18.08
CA ASN A 402 30.99 3.56 -17.65
C ASN A 402 30.14 2.79 -16.65
N ILE A 403 29.57 3.50 -15.68
CA ILE A 403 28.65 2.92 -14.70
C ILE A 403 27.21 2.97 -15.23
N THR A 404 26.44 1.92 -14.99
CA THR A 404 25.02 1.91 -15.38
C THR A 404 24.14 2.63 -14.36
N LYS A 405 22.96 3.06 -14.78
CA LYS A 405 21.98 3.73 -13.91
C LYS A 405 21.62 2.87 -12.71
N ILE A 406 21.41 1.57 -12.91
CA ILE A 406 21.12 0.66 -11.80
C ILE A 406 22.29 0.49 -10.82
N GLN A 407 23.53 0.48 -11.32
CA GLN A 407 24.72 0.39 -10.47
C GLN A 407 24.89 1.65 -9.62
N ALA A 408 24.59 2.84 -10.14
CA ALA A 408 24.64 4.08 -9.40
C ALA A 408 23.56 4.13 -8.28
N LEU A 409 22.35 3.64 -8.54
CA LEU A 409 21.29 3.53 -7.51
C LEU A 409 21.68 2.56 -6.39
N VAL A 410 22.17 1.37 -6.76
CA VAL A 410 22.67 0.38 -5.80
C VAL A 410 23.80 0.97 -4.96
N SER A 411 24.70 1.72 -5.58
CA SER A 411 25.80 2.37 -4.90
C SER A 411 25.36 3.35 -3.82
N ILE A 412 24.46 4.28 -4.14
CA ILE A 412 23.96 5.26 -3.16
C ILE A 412 23.22 4.58 -2.01
N VAL A 413 22.33 3.64 -2.33
CA VAL A 413 21.52 2.97 -1.29
C VAL A 413 22.41 2.18 -0.33
N ASN A 414 23.38 1.43 -0.85
CA ASN A 414 24.30 0.66 -0.01
C ASN A 414 25.26 1.57 0.76
N GLY A 415 25.88 2.54 0.08
CA GLY A 415 26.86 3.44 0.68
C GLY A 415 26.30 4.30 1.81
N LEU A 416 25.02 4.70 1.70
CA LEU A 416 24.30 5.45 2.73
C LEU A 416 23.52 4.56 3.70
N ASN A 417 23.61 3.24 3.57
CA ASN A 417 22.85 2.27 4.36
C ASN A 417 21.34 2.57 4.41
N LEU A 418 20.78 3.01 3.28
CA LEU A 418 19.36 3.32 3.19
C LEU A 418 18.57 2.02 3.24
N SER A 419 17.53 2.00 4.08
CA SER A 419 16.70 0.83 4.29
C SER A 419 15.21 1.15 4.20
N GLY A 420 14.40 0.09 4.13
CA GLY A 420 12.96 0.17 3.91
C GLY A 420 12.61 0.11 2.43
N GLY A 421 11.40 -0.29 2.10
CA GLY A 421 11.04 -0.51 0.70
C GLY A 421 9.84 -1.42 0.56
N ASN A 422 8.78 -0.98 -0.11
CA ASN A 422 7.73 -1.86 -0.60
C ASN A 422 8.00 -2.15 -2.09
N PRO A 423 8.34 -3.38 -2.52
CA PRO A 423 8.61 -3.68 -3.93
C PRO A 423 7.50 -3.26 -4.91
N ASN A 424 6.26 -3.12 -4.42
CA ASN A 424 5.13 -2.63 -5.23
C ASN A 424 5.35 -1.19 -5.71
N VAL A 425 6.22 -0.40 -5.07
CA VAL A 425 6.60 0.94 -5.58
C VAL A 425 7.25 0.87 -6.96
N LEU A 426 7.83 -0.27 -7.34
CA LEU A 426 8.43 -0.48 -8.66
C LEU A 426 7.38 -0.61 -9.77
N MET A 427 6.09 -0.74 -9.43
CA MET A 427 4.99 -0.70 -10.40
C MET A 427 4.93 0.63 -11.16
N VAL A 428 5.53 1.69 -10.61
CA VAL A 428 5.69 2.98 -11.30
C VAL A 428 6.50 2.85 -12.60
N TYR A 429 7.34 1.81 -12.75
CA TYR A 429 8.17 1.61 -13.94
C TYR A 429 7.55 0.62 -14.93
N ARG A 430 7.40 1.05 -16.18
CA ARG A 430 6.94 0.19 -17.29
C ARG A 430 7.99 -0.85 -17.68
N ASP A 431 9.27 -0.50 -17.55
CA ASP A 431 10.42 -1.33 -17.89
C ASP A 431 11.03 -2.06 -16.67
N ARG A 432 10.27 -2.16 -15.56
CA ARG A 432 10.73 -2.83 -14.32
C ARG A 432 11.24 -4.26 -14.52
N ALA A 433 10.79 -4.96 -15.56
CA ALA A 433 11.26 -6.30 -15.91
C ALA A 433 12.76 -6.35 -16.26
N GLN A 434 13.36 -5.20 -16.61
CA GLN A 434 14.80 -5.08 -16.87
C GLN A 434 15.63 -4.88 -15.59
N ILE A 435 14.99 -4.69 -14.42
CA ILE A 435 15.68 -4.52 -13.15
C ILE A 435 16.31 -5.87 -12.75
N PRO A 436 17.64 -5.97 -12.65
CA PRO A 436 18.28 -7.19 -12.18
C PRO A 436 17.85 -7.54 -10.75
N SER A 437 17.70 -8.83 -10.46
CA SER A 437 17.24 -9.32 -9.14
C SER A 437 18.09 -8.82 -7.97
N TYR A 438 19.42 -8.71 -8.15
CA TYR A 438 20.33 -8.18 -7.13
C TYR A 438 20.08 -6.70 -6.80
N ALA A 439 19.47 -5.94 -7.72
CA ALA A 439 19.23 -4.51 -7.60
C ALA A 439 17.80 -4.19 -7.19
N THR A 440 16.88 -5.16 -7.14
CA THR A 440 15.46 -4.92 -6.82
C THR A 440 15.30 -4.17 -5.50
N ASN A 441 15.94 -4.64 -4.43
CA ASN A 441 15.80 -4.02 -3.11
C ASN A 441 16.33 -2.58 -3.13
N ALA A 442 17.52 -2.37 -3.68
CA ALA A 442 18.10 -1.03 -3.76
C ALA A 442 17.25 -0.08 -4.62
N THR A 443 16.72 -0.56 -5.74
CA THR A 443 15.82 0.24 -6.59
C THR A 443 14.55 0.59 -5.83
N THR A 444 13.98 -0.36 -5.10
CA THR A 444 12.79 -0.14 -4.26
C THR A 444 13.04 0.97 -3.24
N VAL A 445 14.15 0.86 -2.50
CA VAL A 445 14.57 1.87 -1.51
C VAL A 445 14.76 3.22 -2.19
N ALA A 446 15.48 3.26 -3.32
CA ALA A 446 15.77 4.48 -4.04
C ALA A 446 14.49 5.18 -4.53
N THR A 447 13.57 4.43 -5.13
CA THR A 447 12.29 4.96 -5.61
C THR A 447 11.44 5.47 -4.45
N GLN A 448 11.33 4.72 -3.34
CA GLN A 448 10.55 5.14 -2.18
C GLN A 448 11.15 6.34 -1.45
N LYS A 449 12.48 6.47 -1.44
CA LYS A 449 13.21 7.61 -0.86
C LYS A 449 13.31 8.79 -1.82
N LEU A 450 12.60 8.76 -2.94
CA LEU A 450 12.57 9.82 -3.96
C LEU A 450 13.96 10.13 -4.56
N LEU A 451 14.88 9.15 -4.56
CA LEU A 451 16.21 9.29 -5.15
C LEU A 451 16.20 9.23 -6.68
N VAL A 452 15.20 8.55 -7.25
CA VAL A 452 15.14 8.31 -8.68
C VAL A 452 14.52 9.51 -9.38
N VAL A 453 15.24 10.07 -10.34
CA VAL A 453 14.77 11.11 -11.24
C VAL A 453 14.88 10.61 -12.66
N ASN A 454 13.77 10.57 -13.38
CA ASN A 454 13.67 10.02 -14.73
C ASN A 454 13.19 11.09 -15.70
N TYR A 455 14.01 11.38 -16.71
CA TYR A 455 13.75 12.35 -17.75
C TYR A 455 13.83 11.68 -19.13
N PRO A 456 12.90 11.99 -20.07
CA PRO A 456 11.70 12.80 -19.87
C PRO A 456 10.52 12.01 -19.27
N GLN A 457 10.56 10.67 -19.33
CA GLN A 457 9.46 9.80 -18.91
C GLN A 457 9.70 9.29 -17.48
N VAL A 458 8.90 9.76 -16.52
CA VAL A 458 9.06 9.41 -15.10
C VAL A 458 8.88 7.91 -14.81
N ASP A 459 8.07 7.23 -15.62
CA ASP A 459 7.73 5.82 -15.53
C ASP A 459 8.66 4.89 -16.33
N GLN A 460 9.81 5.39 -16.80
CA GLN A 460 10.83 4.62 -17.51
C GLN A 460 12.19 4.74 -16.82
N LEU A 461 12.68 3.64 -16.23
CA LEU A 461 13.91 3.64 -15.44
C LEU A 461 15.19 3.54 -16.29
N GLU A 462 15.17 2.73 -17.33
CA GLU A 462 16.32 2.36 -18.18
C GLU A 462 17.50 1.78 -17.38
N PRO A 463 17.29 0.72 -16.57
CA PRO A 463 18.26 0.30 -15.55
C PRO A 463 19.63 -0.10 -16.11
N LEU A 464 19.67 -0.64 -17.32
CA LEU A 464 20.89 -1.16 -17.94
C LEU A 464 21.65 -0.11 -18.77
N ARG A 465 21.09 1.09 -18.97
CA ARG A 465 21.75 2.19 -19.69
C ARG A 465 22.89 2.79 -18.85
N GLU A 466 23.93 3.26 -19.52
CA GLU A 466 24.98 4.08 -18.89
C GLU A 466 24.39 5.38 -18.35
N ILE A 467 24.67 5.71 -17.08
CA ILE A 467 24.14 6.91 -16.44
C ILE A 467 24.91 8.15 -16.89
N THR A 468 24.20 9.25 -17.15
CA THR A 468 24.83 10.51 -17.57
C THR A 468 25.31 11.35 -16.39
N ARG A 469 26.20 12.31 -16.64
CA ARG A 469 26.67 13.27 -15.63
C ARG A 469 25.54 14.06 -14.98
N ALA A 470 24.51 14.45 -15.75
CA ALA A 470 23.33 15.11 -15.21
C ALA A 470 22.54 14.20 -14.25
N GLU A 471 22.29 12.96 -14.65
CA GLU A 471 21.58 11.99 -13.81
C GLU A 471 22.34 11.67 -12.52
N VAL A 472 23.67 11.59 -12.58
CA VAL A 472 24.52 11.41 -11.39
C VAL A 472 24.45 12.61 -10.45
N ALA A 473 24.51 13.83 -10.99
CA ALA A 473 24.38 15.05 -10.18
C ALA A 473 23.03 15.09 -9.46
N VAL A 474 21.95 14.78 -10.15
CA VAL A 474 20.61 14.76 -9.55
C VAL A 474 20.49 13.65 -8.50
N LEU A 475 21.00 12.45 -8.79
CA LEU A 475 21.01 11.33 -7.85
C LEU A 475 21.76 11.68 -6.55
N ILE A 476 22.93 12.33 -6.66
CA ILE A 476 23.69 12.82 -5.51
C ILE A 476 22.89 13.84 -4.71
N TYR A 477 22.29 14.82 -5.39
CA TYR A 477 21.52 15.84 -4.71
C TYR A 477 20.34 15.24 -3.94
N GLN A 478 19.59 14.33 -4.57
CA GLN A 478 18.49 13.63 -3.90
C GLN A 478 18.98 12.78 -2.72
N ALA A 479 20.17 12.19 -2.82
CA ALA A 479 20.77 11.45 -1.71
C ALA A 479 21.11 12.37 -0.52
N LEU A 480 21.58 13.60 -0.78
CA LEU A 480 21.79 14.61 0.26
C LEU A 480 20.46 15.06 0.90
N VAL A 481 19.41 15.25 0.10
CA VAL A 481 18.06 15.55 0.61
C VAL A 481 17.52 14.41 1.47
N ALA A 482 17.63 13.17 1.01
CA ALA A 482 17.15 11.98 1.72
C ALA A 482 17.89 11.72 3.04
N THR A 483 19.10 12.27 3.20
CA THR A 483 19.90 12.21 4.43
C THR A 483 19.78 13.47 5.30
N GLY A 484 18.96 14.44 4.88
CA GLY A 484 18.73 15.69 5.63
C GLY A 484 19.90 16.70 5.55
N LEU A 485 20.84 16.49 4.62
CA LEU A 485 21.97 17.39 4.38
C LEU A 485 21.62 18.56 3.45
N GLU A 486 20.53 18.43 2.67
CA GLU A 486 20.04 19.47 1.76
C GLU A 486 18.53 19.63 1.82
N ASN A 487 18.07 20.81 1.38
CA ASN A 487 16.65 21.06 1.20
C ASN A 487 16.18 20.47 -0.14
N PRO A 488 14.95 19.91 -0.22
CA PRO A 488 14.41 19.42 -1.48
C PRO A 488 14.38 20.52 -2.55
N LEU A 489 14.88 20.20 -3.74
CA LEU A 489 14.65 21.01 -4.94
C LEU A 489 13.45 20.47 -5.72
N PRO A 490 12.54 21.35 -6.20
CA PRO A 490 11.41 20.93 -7.00
C PRO A 490 11.88 20.37 -8.34
N SER A 491 11.30 19.23 -8.73
CA SER A 491 11.46 18.67 -10.08
C SER A 491 10.28 17.75 -10.41
N ALA A 492 9.65 17.97 -11.56
CA ALA A 492 8.61 17.11 -12.12
C ALA A 492 9.12 15.71 -12.49
N TYR A 493 10.45 15.54 -12.60
CA TYR A 493 11.07 14.29 -13.00
C TYR A 493 11.36 13.36 -11.82
N ILE A 494 11.17 13.81 -10.58
CA ILE A 494 11.31 12.98 -9.38
C ILE A 494 10.22 11.92 -9.41
N VAL A 495 10.63 10.64 -9.39
CA VAL A 495 9.71 9.52 -9.40
C VAL A 495 9.03 9.42 -8.05
N LYS A 496 7.72 9.62 -8.03
CA LYS A 496 6.87 9.51 -6.83
C LYS A 496 6.04 8.23 -6.95
N PRO A 497 6.45 7.11 -6.31
CA PRO A 497 5.69 5.88 -6.42
C PRO A 497 4.37 5.96 -5.66
N GLU A 498 3.34 5.28 -6.18
CA GLU A 498 2.11 5.05 -5.42
C GLU A 498 2.41 4.06 -4.27
N THR A 499 2.40 4.57 -3.04
CA THR A 499 2.73 3.79 -1.83
C THR A 499 1.57 2.95 -1.29
N GLU A 500 0.44 2.89 -2.00
CA GLU A 500 -0.86 2.43 -1.45
C GLU A 500 -1.41 1.11 -2.03
N ILE A 501 -0.59 0.21 -2.59
CA ILE A 501 -1.07 -1.11 -3.01
C ILE A 501 -0.39 -2.22 -2.20
N PRO A 502 -0.97 -2.71 -1.07
CA PRO A 502 -0.46 -3.88 -0.36
C PRO A 502 -1.04 -5.19 -0.92
N SER A 503 -1.41 -5.23 -2.20
CA SER A 503 -1.99 -6.43 -2.81
C SER A 503 -0.98 -7.15 -3.68
N PHE A 504 -0.62 -8.37 -3.27
CA PHE A 504 0.10 -9.30 -4.14
C PHE A 504 -0.89 -9.96 -5.10
N SER A 505 -0.48 -10.20 -6.33
CA SER A 505 -1.36 -10.74 -7.39
C SER A 505 -1.79 -12.19 -7.14
N ASP A 506 -0.96 -12.96 -6.44
CA ASP A 506 -1.07 -14.41 -6.25
C ASP A 506 -1.68 -14.82 -4.90
N ILE A 507 -2.02 -13.86 -4.03
CA ILE A 507 -2.73 -14.14 -2.79
C ILE A 507 -4.24 -13.95 -2.91
N VAL A 508 -4.74 -13.41 -4.04
CA VAL A 508 -6.17 -13.16 -4.23
C VAL A 508 -6.93 -14.50 -4.23
N GLY A 509 -7.80 -14.69 -3.24
CA GLY A 509 -8.55 -15.94 -3.06
C GLY A 509 -7.75 -17.07 -2.41
N HIS A 510 -6.50 -16.82 -2.02
CA HIS A 510 -5.66 -17.81 -1.33
C HIS A 510 -6.07 -17.93 0.15
N TRP A 511 -6.10 -19.14 0.71
CA TRP A 511 -6.58 -19.36 2.09
C TRP A 511 -5.80 -18.59 3.17
N ALA A 512 -4.52 -18.32 2.91
CA ALA A 512 -3.64 -17.57 3.80
C ALA A 512 -3.64 -16.06 3.57
N GLU A 513 -4.37 -15.57 2.55
CA GLU A 513 -4.48 -14.15 2.20
C GLU A 513 -4.67 -13.23 3.41
N PRO A 514 -5.63 -13.46 4.33
CA PRO A 514 -5.86 -12.54 5.44
C PRO A 514 -4.66 -12.46 6.38
N PHE A 515 -3.95 -13.57 6.61
CA PHE A 515 -2.75 -13.59 7.46
C PHE A 515 -1.59 -12.86 6.80
N ILE A 516 -1.38 -13.12 5.50
CA ILE A 516 -0.32 -12.51 4.71
C ILE A 516 -0.51 -11.00 4.66
N ARG A 517 -1.70 -10.52 4.28
CA ARG A 517 -2.02 -9.09 4.22
C ARG A 517 -1.81 -8.41 5.57
N ALA A 518 -2.20 -9.06 6.66
CA ALA A 518 -2.05 -8.49 7.99
C ALA A 518 -0.58 -8.43 8.45
N LEU A 519 0.25 -9.42 8.10
CA LEU A 519 1.69 -9.34 8.35
C LEU A 519 2.37 -8.27 7.47
N VAL A 520 1.92 -8.09 6.22
CA VAL A 520 2.42 -7.05 5.31
C VAL A 520 2.06 -5.67 5.83
N SER A 521 0.82 -5.46 6.29
CA SER A 521 0.38 -4.15 6.82
C SER A 521 1.11 -3.76 8.11
N MET A 522 1.60 -4.74 8.87
CA MET A 522 2.48 -4.53 10.02
C MET A 522 3.97 -4.40 9.64
N ASN A 523 4.29 -4.44 8.35
CA ASN A 523 5.67 -4.44 7.83
C ASN A 523 6.54 -5.59 8.38
N LEU A 524 5.92 -6.76 8.64
CA LEU A 524 6.58 -7.95 9.18
C LEU A 524 6.99 -8.97 8.12
N THR A 525 6.34 -8.93 6.95
CA THR A 525 6.69 -9.76 5.79
C THR A 525 6.53 -8.95 4.51
N GLN A 526 7.24 -9.37 3.46
CA GLN A 526 7.18 -8.76 2.14
C GLN A 526 7.06 -9.82 1.04
N GLY A 527 6.60 -9.39 -0.13
CA GLY A 527 6.55 -10.19 -1.35
C GLY A 527 7.83 -10.08 -2.17
N PHE A 528 7.75 -10.53 -3.41
CA PHE A 528 8.83 -10.56 -4.38
C PHE A 528 8.73 -9.38 -5.36
N ALA A 529 9.80 -9.18 -6.13
CA ALA A 529 9.95 -8.11 -7.11
C ALA A 529 8.84 -8.09 -8.18
N ASP A 530 8.27 -9.25 -8.47
CA ASP A 530 7.24 -9.49 -9.48
C ASP A 530 5.83 -9.14 -8.99
N GLY A 531 5.68 -8.69 -7.73
CA GLY A 531 4.39 -8.39 -7.13
C GLY A 531 3.67 -9.62 -6.56
N THR A 532 4.34 -10.76 -6.45
CA THR A 532 3.82 -11.99 -5.84
C THR A 532 4.27 -12.15 -4.40
N TYR A 533 3.55 -12.95 -3.59
CA TYR A 533 3.99 -13.41 -2.27
C TYR A 533 4.59 -14.81 -2.28
N GLN A 534 4.27 -15.59 -3.32
CA GLN A 534 4.50 -17.01 -3.51
C GLN A 534 4.05 -17.83 -2.30
N PRO A 535 2.75 -17.81 -1.95
CA PRO A 535 2.23 -18.41 -0.72
C PRO A 535 2.49 -19.93 -0.63
N ASP A 536 2.48 -20.63 -1.77
CA ASP A 536 2.65 -22.09 -1.82
C ASP A 536 4.12 -22.55 -1.91
N GLN A 537 5.07 -21.63 -2.09
CA GLN A 537 6.49 -21.98 -2.07
C GLN A 537 6.94 -22.33 -0.66
N VAL A 538 7.83 -23.32 -0.55
CA VAL A 538 8.47 -23.72 0.71
C VAL A 538 9.38 -22.62 1.25
N MET A 539 9.38 -22.40 2.57
CA MET A 539 10.16 -21.34 3.20
C MET A 539 11.51 -21.86 3.71
N SER A 540 12.60 -21.14 3.42
CA SER A 540 13.92 -21.47 3.96
C SER A 540 14.09 -21.08 5.43
N ARG A 541 15.04 -21.72 6.12
CA ARG A 541 15.40 -21.40 7.51
C ARG A 541 15.81 -19.94 7.70
N ALA A 542 16.56 -19.38 6.74
CA ALA A 542 16.93 -17.96 6.77
C ALA A 542 15.70 -17.04 6.65
N GLN A 543 14.79 -17.33 5.72
CA GLN A 543 13.53 -16.58 5.55
C GLN A 543 12.66 -16.64 6.81
N TYR A 544 12.55 -17.82 7.41
CA TYR A 544 11.83 -18.00 8.66
C TYR A 544 12.42 -17.15 9.80
N THR A 545 13.74 -17.15 9.99
CA THR A 545 14.39 -16.34 11.04
C THR A 545 14.22 -14.85 10.83
N ALA A 546 14.23 -14.38 9.57
CA ALA A 546 13.96 -12.98 9.25
C ALA A 546 12.55 -12.58 9.71
N LEU A 547 11.56 -13.40 9.42
CA LEU A 547 10.18 -13.18 9.87
C LEU A 547 10.05 -13.22 11.40
N ILE A 548 10.71 -14.16 12.09
CA ILE A 548 10.69 -14.23 13.55
C ILE A 548 11.33 -13.01 14.21
N ALA A 549 12.51 -12.59 13.72
CA ALA A 549 13.19 -11.41 14.23
C ALA A 549 12.33 -10.15 14.04
N ALA A 550 11.72 -9.98 12.87
CA ALA A 550 10.81 -8.87 12.60
C ALA A 550 9.54 -8.92 13.48
N ALA A 551 8.88 -10.08 13.55
CA ALA A 551 7.61 -10.23 14.26
C ALA A 551 7.78 -10.12 15.77
N PHE A 552 8.80 -10.74 16.35
CA PHE A 552 8.91 -10.89 17.80
C PHE A 552 10.02 -10.06 18.45
N ASN A 553 11.08 -9.71 17.71
CA ASN A 553 12.31 -9.09 18.22
C ASN A 553 12.72 -9.64 19.60
N PRO A 554 12.95 -10.97 19.71
CA PRO A 554 13.06 -11.62 21.01
C PRO A 554 14.33 -11.20 21.77
N PRO A 555 14.24 -10.97 23.09
CA PRO A 555 15.41 -10.69 23.91
C PRO A 555 16.33 -11.92 23.98
N ALA A 556 17.63 -11.68 24.11
CA ALA A 556 18.61 -12.76 24.19
C ALA A 556 18.44 -13.59 25.48
N LYS A 557 18.13 -14.88 25.33
CA LYS A 557 18.04 -15.89 26.41
C LYS A 557 19.29 -16.75 26.53
N ARG A 558 20.14 -16.77 25.50
CA ARG A 558 21.39 -17.55 25.46
C ARG A 558 22.50 -16.81 24.69
N PRO A 559 23.78 -17.23 24.85
CA PRO A 559 24.91 -16.65 24.12
C PRO A 559 24.74 -16.74 22.60
N SER A 560 25.45 -15.88 21.87
CA SER A 560 25.44 -15.89 20.42
C SER A 560 26.04 -17.20 19.87
N PRO A 561 25.29 -17.99 19.09
CA PRO A 561 25.83 -19.18 18.47
C PRO A 561 26.70 -18.81 17.26
N GLU A 562 27.93 -19.33 17.20
CA GLU A 562 28.78 -19.23 16.02
C GLU A 562 28.46 -20.36 15.04
N PHE A 563 27.74 -20.03 13.96
CA PHE A 563 27.45 -20.97 12.88
C PHE A 563 28.53 -20.90 11.81
N THR A 564 29.09 -22.06 11.44
CA THR A 564 30.24 -22.14 10.51
C THR A 564 29.88 -21.86 9.05
N ASP A 565 28.60 -21.99 8.70
CA ASP A 565 28.06 -21.84 7.35
C ASP A 565 27.30 -20.52 7.13
N ILE A 566 27.39 -19.58 8.08
CA ILE A 566 26.80 -18.25 7.96
C ILE A 566 27.93 -17.23 7.82
N ALA A 567 28.11 -16.71 6.62
CA ALA A 567 28.99 -15.58 6.39
C ALA A 567 28.47 -14.34 7.13
N LYS A 568 29.38 -13.48 7.61
CA LYS A 568 29.01 -12.27 8.37
C LYS A 568 28.15 -11.30 7.56
N ASP A 569 28.31 -11.30 6.23
CA ASP A 569 27.58 -10.47 5.28
C ASP A 569 26.35 -11.18 4.69
N PHE A 570 26.04 -12.40 5.14
CA PHE A 570 24.83 -13.09 4.73
C PHE A 570 23.60 -12.27 5.14
N TRP A 571 22.67 -12.06 4.21
CA TRP A 571 21.55 -11.13 4.38
C TRP A 571 20.69 -11.38 5.64
N ALA A 572 20.62 -12.63 6.11
CA ALA A 572 19.86 -12.99 7.30
C ALA A 572 20.72 -13.20 8.55
N ALA A 573 22.04 -12.93 8.51
CA ALA A 573 22.96 -13.24 9.62
C ALA A 573 22.49 -12.65 10.96
N ASN A 574 22.13 -11.36 10.98
CA ASN A 574 21.60 -10.71 12.18
C ASN A 574 20.26 -11.30 12.64
N ALA A 575 19.36 -11.62 11.70
CA ALA A 575 18.07 -12.22 12.05
C ALA A 575 18.21 -13.64 12.61
N ILE A 576 19.13 -14.43 12.04
CA ILE A 576 19.52 -15.76 12.54
C ILE A 576 20.07 -15.63 13.96
N GLU A 577 20.95 -14.66 14.21
CA GLU A 577 21.48 -14.39 15.54
C GLU A 577 20.37 -14.05 16.54
N ILE A 578 19.50 -13.09 16.21
CA ILE A 578 18.39 -12.66 17.08
C ILE A 578 17.46 -13.84 17.40
N ALA A 579 16.99 -14.56 16.38
CA ALA A 579 16.08 -15.68 16.55
C ALA A 579 16.74 -16.83 17.32
N ALA A 580 18.02 -17.09 17.08
CA ALA A 580 18.75 -18.12 17.80
C ALA A 580 18.97 -17.72 19.26
N ARG A 581 19.43 -16.50 19.56
CA ARG A 581 19.62 -16.03 20.94
C ARG A 581 18.29 -15.96 21.70
N GLY A 582 17.20 -15.65 21.01
CA GLY A 582 15.83 -15.64 21.56
C GLY A 582 15.23 -17.03 21.82
N GLY A 583 15.89 -18.10 21.40
CA GLY A 583 15.45 -19.48 21.64
C GLY A 583 14.41 -20.02 20.65
N PHE A 584 14.18 -19.35 19.52
CA PHE A 584 13.26 -19.81 18.48
C PHE A 584 13.90 -20.92 17.64
N VAL A 585 15.12 -20.72 17.15
CA VAL A 585 15.81 -21.66 16.26
C VAL A 585 17.14 -22.12 16.85
N GLY A 586 17.64 -23.28 16.45
CA GLY A 586 18.99 -23.77 16.80
C GLY A 586 19.76 -24.26 15.56
N GLY A 587 21.07 -24.46 15.71
CA GLY A 587 21.91 -25.13 14.71
C GLY A 587 21.98 -26.64 14.91
N PHE A 588 22.74 -27.30 14.06
CA PHE A 588 22.99 -28.72 14.07
C PHE A 588 24.24 -29.07 14.89
N SER A 589 24.43 -30.35 15.21
CA SER A 589 25.56 -30.84 16.00
C SER A 589 26.93 -30.56 15.37
N ASP A 590 26.97 -30.36 14.05
CA ASP A 590 28.15 -30.00 13.25
C ASP A 590 28.46 -28.49 13.25
N ARG A 591 27.76 -27.70 14.09
CA ARG A 591 27.86 -26.23 14.18
C ARG A 591 27.37 -25.48 12.94
N THR A 592 26.61 -26.12 12.05
CA THR A 592 25.95 -25.45 10.93
C THR A 592 24.54 -24.97 11.29
N PHE A 593 24.05 -23.93 10.59
CA PHE A 593 22.66 -23.47 10.68
C PHE A 593 21.81 -23.96 9.50
N ARG A 594 22.42 -24.15 8.32
CA ARG A 594 21.82 -24.54 7.03
C ARG A 594 20.76 -23.54 6.55
N PRO A 595 21.17 -22.30 6.17
CA PRO A 595 20.23 -21.19 5.93
C PRO A 595 19.32 -21.40 4.71
N THR A 596 19.76 -22.18 3.72
CA THR A 596 19.01 -22.47 2.49
C THR A 596 18.11 -23.70 2.62
N GLN A 597 18.27 -24.51 3.67
CA GLN A 597 17.41 -25.66 3.92
C GLN A 597 16.01 -25.17 4.31
N ASN A 598 14.97 -25.81 3.79
CA ASN A 598 13.59 -25.47 4.11
C ASN A 598 13.22 -25.85 5.55
N VAL A 599 12.37 -25.05 6.18
CA VAL A 599 11.84 -25.38 7.51
C VAL A 599 10.75 -26.43 7.40
N GLN A 600 10.78 -27.41 8.30
CA GLN A 600 9.67 -28.35 8.43
C GLN A 600 8.55 -27.74 9.26
N ARG A 601 7.33 -28.14 8.97
CA ARG A 601 6.11 -27.66 9.64
C ARG A 601 6.17 -27.86 11.16
N LEU A 602 6.61 -29.03 11.61
CA LEU A 602 6.81 -29.30 13.04
C LEU A 602 7.88 -28.40 13.68
N GLN A 603 8.94 -28.06 12.94
CA GLN A 603 10.00 -27.18 13.46
C GLN A 603 9.47 -25.75 13.67
N VAL A 604 8.57 -25.27 12.82
CA VAL A 604 7.91 -23.95 13.00
C VAL A 604 7.10 -23.93 14.29
N ILE A 605 6.33 -24.99 14.56
CA ILE A 605 5.51 -25.12 15.77
C ILE A 605 6.37 -25.14 17.03
N VAL A 606 7.38 -26.02 17.06
CA VAL A 606 8.32 -26.14 18.19
C VAL A 606 9.05 -24.83 18.44
N SER A 607 9.50 -24.16 17.36
CA SER A 607 10.18 -22.87 17.43
C SER A 607 9.31 -21.78 18.04
N LEU A 608 8.05 -21.64 17.62
CA LEU A 608 7.13 -20.63 18.15
C LEU A 608 6.82 -20.86 19.63
N VAL A 609 6.57 -22.11 20.04
CA VAL A 609 6.27 -22.44 21.45
C VAL A 609 7.46 -22.17 22.35
N ASN A 610 8.64 -22.67 21.98
CA ASN A 610 9.85 -22.51 22.78
C ASN A 610 10.32 -21.05 22.81
N GLY A 611 10.31 -20.39 21.65
CA GLY A 611 10.73 -19.00 21.51
C GLY A 611 9.89 -18.05 22.35
N LEU A 612 8.57 -18.22 22.33
CA LEU A 612 7.62 -17.43 23.12
C LEU A 612 7.54 -17.86 24.60
N GLY A 613 8.08 -19.02 24.95
CA GLY A 613 8.00 -19.55 26.32
C GLY A 613 6.56 -19.90 26.73
N LEU A 614 5.76 -20.40 25.79
CA LEU A 614 4.37 -20.76 26.05
C LEU A 614 4.30 -22.02 26.93
N ALA A 615 3.42 -22.03 27.91
CA ALA A 615 3.22 -23.14 28.84
C ALA A 615 1.75 -23.61 28.83
N VAL A 616 1.53 -24.84 29.30
CA VAL A 616 0.19 -25.36 29.58
C VAL A 616 -0.32 -24.66 30.85
N THR A 617 -1.40 -23.89 30.75
CA THR A 617 -2.13 -23.43 31.94
C THR A 617 -2.74 -24.65 32.63
N GLU A 618 -2.35 -24.89 33.90
CA GLU A 618 -2.74 -26.08 34.65
C GLU A 618 -4.25 -26.34 34.59
N LEU A 619 -4.61 -27.58 34.21
CA LEU A 619 -5.94 -28.11 34.49
C LEU A 619 -6.07 -28.26 36.02
N PRO A 620 -7.17 -27.80 36.64
CA PRO A 620 -7.37 -27.97 38.08
C PRO A 620 -7.26 -29.45 38.46
N ALA A 621 -6.56 -29.71 39.57
CA ALA A 621 -6.18 -31.04 40.08
C ALA A 621 -7.35 -31.99 40.43
N THR A 622 -8.59 -31.61 40.13
CA THR A 622 -9.81 -32.38 40.41
C THR A 622 -10.54 -32.83 39.14
N ALA A 623 -9.99 -32.60 37.95
CA ALA A 623 -10.55 -33.16 36.72
C ALA A 623 -10.21 -34.67 36.61
N PRO A 624 -11.16 -35.55 36.25
CA PRO A 624 -10.89 -36.98 36.03
C PRO A 624 -9.73 -37.17 35.06
N ARG A 625 -8.86 -38.17 35.28
CA ARG A 625 -7.78 -38.58 34.38
C ARG A 625 -8.32 -39.23 33.08
N HIS A 626 -9.17 -38.52 32.35
CA HIS A 626 -9.38 -38.75 30.93
C HIS A 626 -8.50 -37.74 30.20
N GLN A 627 -7.32 -38.23 29.82
CA GLN A 627 -6.39 -37.61 28.89
C GLN A 627 -7.19 -37.05 27.70
N LYS A 628 -7.33 -35.73 27.60
CA LYS A 628 -7.89 -35.08 26.39
C LYS A 628 -6.86 -35.25 25.28
N THR A 629 -6.93 -36.37 24.57
CA THR A 629 -6.00 -36.72 23.48
C THR A 629 -6.26 -35.81 22.28
N LEU A 630 -5.21 -35.18 21.76
CA LEU A 630 -5.24 -34.40 20.53
C LEU A 630 -5.32 -35.38 19.35
N THR A 631 -6.49 -35.59 18.76
CA THR A 631 -6.65 -36.52 17.63
C THR A 631 -6.32 -35.82 16.30
N TYR A 632 -5.03 -35.66 15.99
CA TYR A 632 -4.60 -35.51 14.61
C TYR A 632 -4.64 -36.87 13.92
N ILE A 633 -5.03 -36.91 12.64
CA ILE A 633 -5.09 -38.15 11.86
C ILE A 633 -3.70 -38.81 11.78
N ASP A 634 -2.65 -38.00 11.82
CA ASP A 634 -1.25 -38.41 11.76
C ASP A 634 -0.48 -38.16 13.07
N GLU A 635 -1.16 -38.30 14.22
CA GLU A 635 -0.56 -38.13 15.55
C GLU A 635 0.61 -39.10 15.85
N ASP A 636 0.61 -40.26 15.18
CA ASP A 636 1.65 -41.29 15.24
C ASP A 636 2.96 -40.81 14.59
N LYS A 637 2.87 -39.87 13.64
CA LYS A 637 4.01 -39.26 12.96
C LYS A 637 4.64 -38.10 13.74
N ILE A 638 4.08 -37.72 14.89
CA ILE A 638 4.63 -36.67 15.75
C ILE A 638 5.69 -37.28 16.67
N PRO A 639 6.98 -36.92 16.52
CA PRO A 639 8.04 -37.41 17.39
C PRO A 639 7.82 -36.97 18.84
N GLU A 640 8.27 -37.81 19.78
CA GLU A 640 8.05 -37.61 21.23
C GLU A 640 8.49 -36.23 21.72
N TYR A 641 9.65 -35.76 21.26
CA TYR A 641 10.21 -34.46 21.67
C TYR A 641 9.30 -33.26 21.32
N ALA A 642 8.41 -33.40 20.33
CA ALA A 642 7.57 -32.32 19.83
C ALA A 642 6.12 -32.39 20.33
N ARG A 643 5.69 -33.50 20.96
CA ARG A 643 4.30 -33.71 21.40
C ARG A 643 3.80 -32.60 22.33
N THR A 644 4.62 -32.19 23.28
CA THR A 644 4.28 -31.11 24.22
C THR A 644 4.12 -29.78 23.49
N ALA A 645 5.03 -29.45 22.56
CA ALA A 645 4.94 -28.21 21.80
C ALA A 645 3.71 -28.18 20.89
N VAL A 646 3.41 -29.29 20.19
CA VAL A 646 2.18 -29.40 19.40
C VAL A 646 0.96 -29.18 20.28
N THR A 647 0.90 -29.83 21.44
CA THR A 647 -0.20 -29.66 22.42
C THR A 647 -0.41 -28.20 22.80
N ILE A 648 0.66 -27.50 23.19
CA ILE A 648 0.60 -26.09 23.59
C ILE A 648 0.16 -25.22 22.41
N ALA A 649 0.74 -25.43 21.23
CA ALA A 649 0.39 -24.64 20.04
C ALA A 649 -1.07 -24.84 19.61
N THR A 650 -1.61 -26.06 19.73
CA THR A 650 -3.04 -26.32 19.48
C THR A 650 -3.91 -25.59 20.50
N GLN A 651 -3.59 -25.68 21.80
CA GLN A 651 -4.35 -25.01 22.87
C GLN A 651 -4.35 -23.49 22.72
N GLN A 652 -3.22 -22.93 22.30
CA GLN A 652 -3.04 -21.48 22.05
C GLN A 652 -3.55 -21.03 20.67
N ARG A 653 -4.18 -21.93 19.89
CA ARG A 653 -4.72 -21.67 18.54
C ARG A 653 -3.68 -21.16 17.53
N ILE A 654 -2.42 -21.58 17.71
CA ILE A 654 -1.30 -21.22 16.84
C ILE A 654 -1.31 -22.04 15.54
N ILE A 655 -1.72 -23.31 15.63
CA ILE A 655 -1.70 -24.22 14.48
C ILE A 655 -2.84 -23.88 13.51
N VAL A 656 -2.46 -23.69 12.23
CA VAL A 656 -3.39 -23.44 11.11
C VAL A 656 -3.18 -24.51 10.05
N ASN A 657 -4.13 -25.43 9.91
CA ASN A 657 -4.05 -26.60 9.02
C ASN A 657 -4.97 -26.42 7.79
N TYR A 658 -4.36 -26.45 6.60
CA TYR A 658 -5.04 -26.38 5.31
C TYR A 658 -4.60 -27.56 4.43
N PRO A 659 -5.52 -28.18 3.65
CA PRO A 659 -6.96 -27.91 3.61
C PRO A 659 -7.74 -28.59 4.74
N ASP A 660 -7.18 -29.63 5.36
CA ASP A 660 -7.83 -30.43 6.41
C ASP A 660 -7.34 -30.01 7.81
N PRO A 661 -8.21 -29.46 8.67
CA PRO A 661 -7.88 -29.11 10.05
C PRO A 661 -7.30 -30.27 10.88
N ASN A 662 -7.65 -31.52 10.59
CA ASN A 662 -7.24 -32.67 11.41
C ASN A 662 -5.92 -33.32 10.95
N LEU A 663 -5.30 -32.81 9.88
CA LEU A 663 -4.03 -33.32 9.36
C LEU A 663 -2.89 -32.34 9.67
N LEU A 664 -1.92 -32.76 10.48
CA LEU A 664 -0.79 -31.91 10.85
C LEU A 664 0.32 -31.90 9.79
N ALA A 665 0.61 -33.05 9.18
CA ALA A 665 1.73 -33.30 8.28
C ALA A 665 3.10 -32.85 8.85
N PRO A 666 3.53 -33.39 10.01
CA PRO A 666 4.63 -32.82 10.80
C PRO A 666 5.99 -32.80 10.10
N THR A 667 6.29 -33.79 9.25
CA THR A 667 7.58 -33.92 8.57
C THR A 667 7.67 -33.18 7.23
N ARG A 668 6.57 -32.60 6.74
CA ARG A 668 6.55 -31.85 5.49
C ARG A 668 7.23 -30.49 5.64
N GLU A 669 7.86 -30.02 4.57
CA GLU A 669 8.36 -28.64 4.47
C GLU A 669 7.18 -27.64 4.52
N ALA A 670 7.31 -26.59 5.33
CA ALA A 670 6.28 -25.58 5.52
C ALA A 670 6.28 -24.58 4.37
N THR A 671 5.10 -24.29 3.82
CA THR A 671 4.96 -23.24 2.82
C THR A 671 4.99 -21.85 3.46
N ARG A 672 5.25 -20.82 2.66
CA ARG A 672 5.27 -19.43 3.14
C ARG A 672 3.93 -19.01 3.73
N ALA A 673 2.82 -19.45 3.14
CA ALA A 673 1.47 -19.27 3.65
C ALA A 673 1.28 -19.87 5.05
N GLU A 674 1.78 -21.09 5.26
CA GLU A 674 1.65 -21.80 6.52
C GLU A 674 2.44 -21.14 7.64
N VAL A 675 3.68 -20.74 7.33
CA VAL A 675 4.49 -19.98 8.27
C VAL A 675 3.83 -18.64 8.59
N ALA A 676 3.37 -17.90 7.59
CA ALA A 676 2.68 -16.62 7.78
C ALA A 676 1.45 -16.77 8.69
N ALA A 677 0.62 -17.79 8.45
CA ALA A 677 -0.56 -18.06 9.27
C ALA A 677 -0.20 -18.40 10.73
N MET A 678 0.78 -19.28 10.95
CA MET A 678 1.20 -19.67 12.31
C MET A 678 1.90 -18.54 13.06
N VAL A 679 2.75 -17.74 12.39
CA VAL A 679 3.38 -16.55 13.00
C VAL A 679 2.33 -15.52 13.36
N TYR A 680 1.34 -15.28 12.48
CA TYR A 680 0.23 -14.38 12.80
C TYR A 680 -0.54 -14.86 14.03
N GLN A 681 -0.89 -16.15 14.09
CA GLN A 681 -1.59 -16.69 15.26
C GLN A 681 -0.74 -16.65 16.53
N ALA A 682 0.57 -16.80 16.43
CA ALA A 682 1.46 -16.62 17.56
C ALA A 682 1.49 -15.15 18.07
N LEU A 683 1.37 -14.17 17.18
CA LEU A 683 1.16 -12.76 17.57
C LEU A 683 -0.21 -12.55 18.24
N VAL A 684 -1.25 -13.24 17.77
CA VAL A 684 -2.59 -13.23 18.41
C VAL A 684 -2.52 -13.84 19.82
N ALA A 685 -1.90 -15.01 19.97
CA ALA A 685 -1.71 -15.68 21.26
C ALA A 685 -0.92 -14.81 22.24
N SER A 686 0.01 -13.99 21.72
CA SER A 686 0.78 -13.01 22.49
C SER A 686 0.05 -11.67 22.70
N GLN A 687 -1.22 -11.55 22.31
CA GLN A 687 -2.05 -10.32 22.39
C GLN A 687 -1.47 -9.09 21.65
N ARG A 688 -0.62 -9.32 20.64
CA ARG A 688 0.04 -8.26 19.86
C ARG A 688 -0.74 -7.84 18.61
N THR A 689 -1.74 -8.62 18.22
CA THR A 689 -2.65 -8.32 17.11
C THR A 689 -4.04 -8.92 17.36
N LYS A 690 -5.01 -8.47 16.55
CA LYS A 690 -6.40 -8.95 16.58
C LYS A 690 -6.53 -10.35 15.97
N VAL A 691 -7.51 -11.12 16.42
CA VAL A 691 -7.80 -12.46 15.90
C VAL A 691 -8.31 -12.37 14.46
N ILE A 692 -7.71 -13.17 13.57
CA ILE A 692 -8.29 -13.47 12.24
C ILE A 692 -9.10 -14.76 12.37
N ASN A 693 -10.39 -14.69 12.01
CA ASN A 693 -11.24 -15.86 11.95
C ASN A 693 -10.95 -16.63 10.66
N SER A 694 -10.41 -17.84 10.78
CA SER A 694 -10.19 -18.75 9.66
C SER A 694 -10.67 -20.16 10.03
N PRO A 695 -11.35 -20.88 9.11
CA PRO A 695 -11.80 -22.25 9.35
C PRO A 695 -10.64 -23.25 9.50
N TYR A 696 -9.44 -22.84 9.09
CA TYR A 696 -8.21 -23.62 9.16
C TYR A 696 -7.50 -23.48 10.52
N VAL A 697 -7.96 -22.57 11.39
CA VAL A 697 -7.45 -22.41 12.75
C VAL A 697 -8.14 -23.44 13.64
N ILE A 698 -7.37 -24.25 14.35
CA ILE A 698 -7.92 -25.29 15.21
C ILE A 698 -8.60 -24.65 16.42
N LEU A 699 -9.93 -24.71 16.47
CA LEU A 699 -10.73 -23.94 17.44
C LEU A 699 -11.13 -24.72 18.70
N HIS A 700 -11.34 -26.04 18.67
CA HIS A 700 -11.60 -26.85 19.88
C HIS A 700 -11.40 -28.37 19.67
N ILE A 701 -10.99 -29.02 20.77
CA ILE A 701 -10.94 -30.46 21.04
C ILE A 701 -12.40 -30.94 21.18
N SER A 702 -12.84 -31.88 20.35
CA SER A 702 -14.15 -32.51 20.45
C SER A 702 -14.22 -33.48 21.64
N ASN A 703 -15.40 -33.60 22.25
CA ASN A 703 -15.68 -34.48 23.39
C ASN A 703 -15.49 -35.96 23.08
#